data_AF-B0D2I3-F1
#
_entry.id   AF-B0D2I3-F1
#
_cell.length_a   1.000
_cell.length_b   1.000
_cell.length_c   1.000
_cell.angle_alpha   90.00
_cell.angle_beta   90.00
_cell.angle_gamma   90.00
#
_symmetry.space_group_name_H-M   'P 1'
#
loop_
_entity.id
_entity.type
_entity.pdbx_description
1 polymer ?
#
loop_
_entity_poly.entity_id
_entity_poly.type
_entity_poly.pdbx_seq_one_letter_code
_entity_poly.pdbx_strand_id
1 'polypeptide(L)'
;MPATRQVIDRMIESLKQAAALITSYRRQSTVARRLSITNRDKFTTTAQSVNTCCQDLMLSLQIHQSSKIEILTRDIPIDDDDKAAETFVAEHGSLEAIQHDRELVKEFAQQQHLVMDDTVMDQLNANLTDTIQQNQARLEVILKDNVNSAVLDGFKGLVAELNAAESEQRFHCVQCDKEFTNATNGLKSCSFHRGEYDSWGQSYPCCGTGHPCQFQPHRAKHHCDYPYGAFFPRARAITGYVDTVDEWASVEDTNLEDDGVKKASVGQLLRWVSRGERLDEATILISVGTIWYTEPYYFNTFTAKEMETITRSVRLSRRTLIFRTSTSESEFAMAEWILSVSGKITGVRLTAKSATSTNPYVRVCPIDMAKATKSGDIMTLSEGGMRSYIPASPYILPATIRAGPEISDIQIRPPRTNFKTKTSPALRVILKTMSDPPLKANPELASSKVDYFQGVVSVFNNNAAASNNPITIASASASYRLVGDPTYNPCEALKLTDRAELPITIEPRQSWSLKFEAAVPRSEDDVKLDIKWWNRAIVARHRPIRIKITLEDIEGEECSLVLEYVFKPYPFNKSGANDIGEFFFDDPVLLQRNCIRVEKCDAGGTGVVKIAGNEIETKRLEKIVYRALKTGKTEVDLEIGQEKDYGTWEWAAWALIDFSCRRVYAFKIMVKEGKLVEKKRLGCLGYVLCPPYGESVDKQRPISYATEFVKLAQLEPYPVQQIVTDDAFDDFKPVVPPKPIISPVSPTSPSAQPQVPGDLAQRLTSIDFNLSRIATALERLVSHVEGQVPPSG
;
A
#
# COMPACT_ATOMS: atom_id res chain seq x y z
N MET A 1 42.84 -19.45 64.09
CA MET A 1 42.46 -20.77 63.54
C MET A 1 42.74 -21.98 64.47
N PRO A 2 42.27 -22.04 65.74
CA PRO A 2 42.30 -23.28 66.54
C PRO A 2 41.01 -24.12 66.44
N ALA A 3 39.85 -23.47 66.29
CA ALA A 3 38.54 -24.12 66.34
C ALA A 3 38.25 -24.99 65.09
N THR A 4 38.53 -24.48 63.89
CA THR A 4 38.36 -25.23 62.63
C THR A 4 39.24 -26.48 62.60
N ARG A 5 40.44 -26.39 63.17
CA ARG A 5 41.37 -27.52 63.28
C ARG A 5 40.85 -28.60 64.23
N GLN A 6 40.26 -28.21 65.37
CA GLN A 6 39.59 -29.16 66.28
C GLN A 6 38.37 -29.84 65.65
N VAL A 7 37.60 -29.12 64.81
CA VAL A 7 36.46 -29.71 64.10
C VAL A 7 36.92 -30.70 63.02
N ILE A 8 37.98 -30.37 62.28
CA ILE A 8 38.60 -31.28 61.31
C ILE A 8 39.17 -32.52 62.02
N ASP A 9 39.84 -32.36 63.16
CA ASP A 9 40.38 -33.49 63.93
C ASP A 9 39.27 -34.42 64.47
N ARG A 10 38.12 -33.87 64.89
CA ARG A 10 36.94 -34.67 65.28
C ARG A 10 36.30 -35.39 64.09
N MET A 11 36.19 -34.72 62.94
CA MET A 11 35.64 -35.31 61.72
C MET A 11 36.51 -36.48 61.24
N ILE A 12 37.84 -36.33 61.30
CA ILE A 12 38.78 -37.39 60.99
C ILE A 12 38.55 -38.60 61.91
N GLU A 13 38.33 -38.38 63.20
CA GLU A 13 38.08 -39.45 64.17
C GLU A 13 36.75 -40.19 63.90
N SER A 14 35.67 -39.46 63.60
CA SER A 14 34.37 -40.06 63.23
C SER A 14 34.44 -40.83 61.89
N LEU A 15 35.20 -40.34 60.91
CA LEU A 15 35.42 -41.04 59.63
C LEU A 15 36.28 -42.30 59.81
N LYS A 16 37.27 -42.29 60.72
CA LYS A 16 38.02 -43.50 61.08
C LYS A 16 37.10 -44.57 61.68
N GLN A 17 36.20 -44.18 62.59
CA GLN A 17 35.23 -45.10 63.20
C GLN A 17 34.27 -45.68 62.15
N ALA A 18 33.79 -44.85 61.22
CA ALA A 18 32.95 -45.28 60.09
C ALA A 18 33.67 -46.25 59.15
N ALA A 19 34.89 -45.94 58.75
CA ALA A 19 35.67 -46.78 57.85
C ALA A 19 36.04 -48.13 58.49
N ALA A 20 36.35 -48.15 59.79
CA ALA A 20 36.60 -49.38 60.53
C ALA A 20 35.32 -50.23 60.65
N LEU A 21 34.16 -49.61 60.89
CA LEU A 21 32.86 -50.27 60.93
C LEU A 21 32.49 -50.89 59.56
N ILE A 22 32.67 -50.15 58.46
CA ILE A 22 32.44 -50.63 57.08
C ILE A 22 33.35 -51.82 56.75
N THR A 23 34.63 -51.72 57.10
CA THR A 23 35.61 -52.78 56.83
C THR A 23 35.30 -54.04 57.65
N SER A 24 34.86 -53.87 58.89
CA SER A 24 34.41 -54.96 59.75
C SER A 24 33.15 -55.63 59.22
N TYR A 25 32.16 -54.85 58.78
CA TYR A 25 30.93 -55.35 58.15
C TYR A 25 31.22 -56.15 56.87
N ARG A 26 32.15 -55.68 56.02
CA ARG A 26 32.56 -56.37 54.79
C ARG A 26 33.27 -57.70 55.02
N ARG A 27 33.88 -57.91 56.19
CA ARG A 27 34.58 -59.16 56.56
C ARG A 27 33.67 -60.23 57.17
N GLN A 28 32.43 -59.89 57.53
CA GLN A 28 31.44 -60.87 58.02
C GLN A 28 30.87 -61.70 56.86
N SER A 29 30.56 -62.98 57.09
CA SER A 29 29.86 -63.82 56.12
C SER A 29 28.42 -63.33 55.87
N THR A 30 27.85 -63.72 54.73
CA THR A 30 26.54 -63.23 54.28
C THR A 30 25.40 -63.60 55.26
N VAL A 31 25.52 -64.75 55.93
CA VAL A 31 24.56 -65.22 56.94
C VAL A 31 24.73 -64.45 58.26
N ALA A 32 25.97 -64.20 58.71
CA ALA A 32 26.26 -63.42 59.92
C ALA A 32 25.89 -61.93 59.78
N ARG A 33 26.00 -61.36 58.58
CA ARG A 33 25.54 -59.98 58.28
C ARG A 33 24.02 -59.83 58.42
N ARG A 34 23.26 -60.83 57.97
CA ARG A 34 21.79 -60.81 57.96
C ARG A 34 21.16 -61.14 59.31
N LEU A 35 21.87 -61.89 60.17
CA LEU A 35 21.42 -62.22 61.52
C LEU A 35 21.92 -61.25 62.61
N SER A 36 22.68 -60.19 62.32
CA SER A 36 23.20 -59.27 63.34
C SER A 36 22.47 -57.91 63.35
N ILE A 37 21.38 -57.82 64.11
CA ILE A 37 20.56 -56.60 64.21
C ILE A 37 21.34 -55.41 64.79
N THR A 38 22.39 -55.65 65.59
CA THR A 38 23.22 -54.57 66.19
C THR A 38 24.09 -53.81 65.18
N ASN A 39 24.24 -54.31 63.95
CA ASN A 39 24.96 -53.59 62.90
C ASN A 39 24.20 -52.32 62.48
N ARG A 40 22.87 -52.38 62.40
CA ARG A 40 22.02 -51.21 62.05
C ARG A 40 22.19 -50.08 63.06
N ASP A 41 22.15 -50.39 64.34
CA ASP A 41 22.30 -49.37 65.40
C ASP A 41 23.70 -48.76 65.39
N LYS A 42 24.75 -49.56 65.18
CA LYS A 42 26.14 -49.06 65.07
C LYS A 42 26.36 -48.17 63.85
N PHE A 43 25.79 -48.52 62.69
CA PHE A 43 25.83 -47.67 61.50
C PHE A 43 25.00 -46.40 61.70
N THR A 44 23.87 -46.47 62.40
CA THR A 44 23.03 -45.31 62.72
C THR A 44 23.74 -44.34 63.66
N THR A 45 24.37 -44.82 64.74
CA THR A 45 25.16 -43.98 65.66
C THR A 45 26.38 -43.37 64.97
N THR A 46 27.03 -44.13 64.09
CA THR A 46 28.20 -43.61 63.34
C THR A 46 27.77 -42.61 62.28
N ALA A 47 26.65 -42.84 61.59
CA ALA A 47 26.05 -41.87 60.70
C ALA A 47 25.65 -40.60 61.45
N GLN A 48 25.05 -40.72 62.65
CA GLN A 48 24.76 -39.56 63.52
C GLN A 48 26.04 -38.82 63.92
N SER A 49 27.12 -39.50 64.31
CA SER A 49 28.40 -38.87 64.67
C SER A 49 29.05 -38.14 63.49
N VAL A 50 29.05 -38.76 62.30
CA VAL A 50 29.53 -38.13 61.06
C VAL A 50 28.62 -36.96 60.68
N ASN A 51 27.31 -37.08 60.85
CA ASN A 51 26.36 -36.01 60.56
C ASN A 51 26.52 -34.83 61.53
N THR A 52 26.78 -35.08 62.82
CA THR A 52 27.12 -34.04 63.81
C THR A 52 28.46 -33.38 63.49
N CYS A 53 29.49 -34.13 63.08
CA CYS A 53 30.77 -33.54 62.64
C CYS A 53 30.62 -32.75 61.34
N CYS A 54 29.80 -33.22 60.40
CA CYS A 54 29.45 -32.50 59.19
C CYS A 54 28.61 -31.26 59.51
N GLN A 55 27.73 -31.30 60.51
CA GLN A 55 27.00 -30.14 61.01
C GLN A 55 27.93 -29.14 61.70
N ASP A 56 28.88 -29.57 62.52
CA ASP A 56 29.87 -28.70 63.18
C ASP A 56 30.88 -28.11 62.19
N LEU A 57 31.31 -28.90 61.19
CA LEU A 57 32.13 -28.43 60.07
C LEU A 57 31.33 -27.49 59.19
N MET A 58 30.08 -27.82 58.88
CA MET A 58 29.17 -26.92 58.21
C MET A 58 28.91 -25.68 59.06
N LEU A 59 28.81 -25.73 60.38
CA LEU A 59 28.62 -24.56 61.25
C LEU A 59 29.89 -23.69 61.28
N SER A 60 31.07 -24.32 61.34
CA SER A 60 32.37 -23.65 61.26
C SER A 60 32.64 -23.05 59.88
N LEU A 61 32.12 -23.67 58.81
CA LEU A 61 32.17 -23.16 57.44
C LEU A 61 31.04 -22.16 57.19
N GLN A 62 29.86 -22.32 57.81
CA GLN A 62 28.68 -21.44 57.78
C GLN A 62 28.94 -20.12 58.52
N ILE A 63 29.72 -20.10 59.62
CA ILE A 63 30.18 -18.86 60.26
C ILE A 63 31.08 -18.04 59.30
N HIS A 64 31.74 -18.71 58.34
CA HIS A 64 32.58 -18.05 57.34
C HIS A 64 31.92 -17.85 55.96
N GLN A 65 30.80 -18.52 55.63
CA GLN A 65 30.16 -18.45 54.30
C GLN A 65 28.64 -18.30 54.28
N SER A 66 27.91 -18.31 55.41
CA SER A 66 26.45 -18.17 55.37
C SER A 66 25.95 -16.79 55.76
N SER A 67 25.66 -15.98 54.76
CA SER A 67 24.26 -15.63 54.55
C SER A 67 23.63 -16.66 53.58
N LYS A 68 22.97 -17.67 54.20
CA LYS A 68 21.93 -18.58 53.68
C LYS A 68 22.31 -19.73 52.72
N ILE A 69 21.91 -20.97 53.06
CA ILE A 69 20.69 -21.65 52.57
C ILE A 69 20.64 -23.12 53.07
N GLU A 70 19.43 -23.54 53.44
CA GLU A 70 18.96 -24.90 53.79
C GLU A 70 19.01 -25.86 52.59
N ILE A 71 19.20 -27.17 52.84
CA ILE A 71 18.66 -28.35 52.12
C ILE A 71 19.60 -29.52 52.45
N LEU A 72 19.09 -30.54 53.17
CA LEU A 72 19.41 -31.98 53.05
C LEU A 72 19.00 -32.74 54.33
N THR A 73 17.72 -33.11 54.41
CA THR A 73 17.25 -34.27 55.18
C THR A 73 16.51 -35.19 54.22
N ARG A 74 17.04 -36.40 54.00
CA ARG A 74 16.33 -37.46 53.29
C ARG A 74 16.83 -38.83 53.77
N ASP A 75 15.89 -39.65 54.22
CA ASP A 75 16.15 -40.98 54.81
C ASP A 75 16.50 -42.04 53.74
N ILE A 76 17.27 -43.04 54.19
CA ILE A 76 17.83 -44.14 53.37
C ILE A 76 16.75 -45.20 53.10
N PRO A 77 16.54 -45.67 51.85
CA PRO A 77 15.58 -46.73 51.54
C PRO A 77 16.02 -48.11 52.06
N ILE A 78 15.06 -48.90 52.56
CA ILE A 78 15.23 -50.27 53.06
C ILE A 78 15.11 -51.26 51.90
N ASP A 79 16.01 -52.25 51.84
CA ASP A 79 16.04 -53.36 50.86
C ASP A 79 15.00 -54.44 51.21
N ASP A 80 14.43 -55.10 50.21
CA ASP A 80 13.36 -56.11 50.40
C ASP A 80 13.89 -57.40 51.07
N ASP A 81 15.18 -57.67 50.96
CA ASP A 81 15.85 -58.78 51.66
C ASP A 81 15.98 -58.55 53.18
N ASP A 82 16.08 -57.29 53.62
CA ASP A 82 16.16 -56.93 55.04
C ASP A 82 14.82 -57.10 55.76
N LYS A 83 13.71 -56.88 55.04
CA LYS A 83 12.36 -57.20 55.53
C LYS A 83 12.13 -58.69 55.69
N ALA A 84 12.69 -59.53 54.82
CA ALA A 84 12.56 -60.98 54.92
C ALA A 84 13.27 -61.54 56.17
N ALA A 85 14.43 -60.98 56.51
CA ALA A 85 15.16 -61.34 57.73
C ALA A 85 14.43 -60.88 59.00
N GLU A 86 13.90 -59.65 59.05
CA GLU A 86 13.08 -59.17 60.17
C GLU A 86 11.82 -60.05 60.38
N THR A 87 11.19 -60.52 59.30
CA THR A 87 9.99 -61.37 59.36
C THR A 87 10.31 -62.77 59.92
N PHE A 88 11.40 -63.40 59.48
CA PHE A 88 11.81 -64.73 59.96
C PHE A 88 12.19 -64.76 61.45
N VAL A 89 12.86 -63.69 61.91
CA VAL A 89 13.22 -63.51 63.33
C VAL A 89 11.98 -63.29 64.21
N ALA A 90 10.95 -62.62 63.68
CA ALA A 90 9.69 -62.42 64.39
C ALA A 90 8.87 -63.71 64.53
N GLU A 91 8.91 -64.61 63.54
CA GLU A 91 8.19 -65.89 63.56
C GLU A 91 8.79 -66.94 64.52
N HIS A 92 10.10 -66.91 64.75
CA HIS A 92 10.82 -67.93 65.55
C HIS A 92 11.28 -67.45 66.94
N GLY A 93 10.78 -66.29 67.40
CA GLY A 93 10.74 -65.93 68.82
C GLY A 93 11.98 -65.23 69.40
N SER A 94 13.14 -65.20 68.73
CA SER A 94 14.24 -64.22 68.94
C SER A 94 15.49 -64.54 68.09
N LEU A 95 16.34 -63.52 67.88
CA LEU A 95 17.61 -63.63 67.15
C LEU A 95 18.61 -64.59 67.83
N GLU A 96 18.66 -64.57 69.17
CA GLU A 96 19.61 -65.37 69.96
C GLU A 96 19.27 -66.87 69.92
N ALA A 97 17.98 -67.21 69.85
CA ALA A 97 17.55 -68.61 69.70
C ALA A 97 17.95 -69.19 68.33
N ILE A 98 17.86 -68.39 67.27
CA ILE A 98 18.18 -68.81 65.90
C ILE A 98 19.70 -68.96 65.72
N GLN A 99 20.53 -68.09 66.31
CA GLN A 99 21.99 -68.13 66.15
C GLN A 99 22.65 -69.38 66.79
N HIS A 100 22.00 -70.01 67.77
CA HIS A 100 22.55 -71.14 68.51
C HIS A 100 21.91 -72.49 68.15
N ASP A 101 20.85 -72.50 67.34
CA ASP A 101 20.19 -73.73 66.87
C ASP A 101 20.57 -74.06 65.41
N ARG A 102 21.25 -75.19 65.23
CA ARG A 102 21.79 -75.62 63.93
C ARG A 102 20.70 -75.97 62.91
N GLU A 103 19.49 -76.33 63.35
CA GLU A 103 18.40 -76.71 62.44
C GLU A 103 17.68 -75.47 61.86
N LEU A 104 17.43 -74.45 62.68
CA LEU A 104 16.75 -73.22 62.27
C LEU A 104 17.59 -72.36 61.30
N VAL A 105 18.92 -72.33 61.48
CA VAL A 105 19.85 -71.67 60.54
C VAL A 105 19.84 -72.36 59.17
N LYS A 106 19.63 -73.68 59.13
CA LYS A 106 19.58 -74.47 57.90
C LYS A 106 18.27 -74.25 57.14
N GLU A 107 17.16 -74.08 57.86
CA GLU A 107 15.84 -73.79 57.28
C GLU A 107 15.81 -72.39 56.64
N PHE A 108 16.39 -71.39 57.31
CA PHE A 108 16.57 -70.04 56.74
C PHE A 108 17.47 -70.04 55.49
N ALA A 109 18.57 -70.80 55.51
CA ALA A 109 19.47 -70.93 54.36
C ALA A 109 18.80 -71.60 53.15
N GLN A 110 17.91 -72.58 53.36
CA GLN A 110 17.13 -73.20 52.28
C GLN A 110 16.06 -72.27 51.72
N GLN A 111 15.32 -71.53 52.56
CA GLN A 111 14.29 -70.57 52.10
C GLN A 111 14.86 -69.45 51.22
N GLN A 112 16.12 -69.06 51.44
CA GLN A 112 16.80 -68.00 50.69
C GLN A 112 17.77 -68.53 49.62
N HIS A 113 17.71 -69.83 49.31
CA HIS A 113 18.55 -70.49 48.30
C HIS A 113 20.08 -70.35 48.51
N LEU A 114 20.55 -70.43 49.76
CA LEU A 114 21.97 -70.31 50.13
C LEU A 114 22.58 -71.67 50.51
N VAL A 115 23.85 -71.89 50.16
CA VAL A 115 24.61 -73.13 50.45
C VAL A 115 25.28 -73.00 51.82
N MET A 116 25.09 -73.99 52.70
CA MET A 116 25.81 -74.08 53.99
C MET A 116 27.10 -74.88 53.84
N ASP A 117 28.22 -74.34 54.37
CA ASP A 117 29.42 -75.10 54.70
C ASP A 117 29.66 -75.10 56.22
N ASP A 118 30.51 -76.02 56.71
CA ASP A 118 30.78 -76.21 58.14
C ASP A 118 31.60 -75.06 58.79
N THR A 119 32.01 -74.02 58.04
CA THR A 119 32.81 -72.90 58.57
C THR A 119 31.98 -71.69 59.02
N VAL A 120 30.67 -71.71 58.75
CA VAL A 120 29.75 -70.60 59.05
C VAL A 120 29.51 -70.42 60.56
N MET A 121 29.48 -71.52 61.33
CA MET A 121 29.26 -71.47 62.78
C MET A 121 30.45 -70.87 63.54
N ASP A 122 31.67 -71.08 63.05
CA ASP A 122 32.89 -70.54 63.67
C ASP A 122 33.05 -69.03 63.44
N GLN A 123 32.52 -68.50 62.32
CA GLN A 123 32.58 -67.07 61.99
C GLN A 123 31.54 -66.22 62.74
N LEU A 124 30.46 -66.82 63.26
CA LEU A 124 29.46 -66.15 64.09
C LEU A 124 30.01 -65.76 65.48
N ASN A 125 31.04 -66.47 65.96
CA ASN A 125 31.60 -66.29 67.31
C ASN A 125 32.91 -65.46 67.36
N ALA A 126 33.39 -64.90 66.25
CA ALA A 126 34.62 -64.10 66.23
C ALA A 126 34.38 -62.63 66.66
N ASN A 127 35.03 -62.21 67.75
CA ASN A 127 34.88 -60.91 68.41
C ASN A 127 35.36 -59.73 67.52
N LEU A 128 34.45 -58.78 67.26
CA LEU A 128 34.59 -57.67 66.29
C LEU A 128 35.63 -56.59 66.70
N THR A 129 35.97 -56.50 67.98
CA THR A 129 36.66 -55.35 68.58
C THR A 129 38.16 -55.29 68.23
N ASP A 130 38.84 -56.43 68.15
CA ASP A 130 40.29 -56.47 67.90
C ASP A 130 40.65 -56.19 66.43
N THR A 131 39.72 -56.48 65.52
CA THR A 131 39.90 -56.21 64.08
C THR A 131 39.68 -54.73 63.73
N ILE A 132 38.96 -53.99 64.58
CA ILE A 132 38.66 -52.56 64.41
C ILE A 132 39.90 -51.71 64.71
N GLN A 133 40.57 -51.93 65.84
CA GLN A 133 41.72 -51.12 66.25
C GLN A 133 42.91 -51.19 65.27
N GLN A 134 43.17 -52.37 64.71
CA GLN A 134 44.30 -52.57 63.80
C GLN A 134 44.08 -51.91 62.42
N ASN A 135 42.83 -51.84 61.96
CA ASN A 135 42.47 -51.13 60.73
C ASN A 135 42.44 -49.60 60.93
N GLN A 136 42.04 -49.15 62.12
CA GLN A 136 41.97 -47.73 62.48
C GLN A 136 43.35 -47.05 62.40
N ALA A 137 44.40 -47.71 62.92
CA ALA A 137 45.77 -47.20 62.87
C ALA A 137 46.36 -47.18 61.45
N ARG A 138 46.02 -48.16 60.60
CA ARG A 138 46.54 -48.25 59.22
C ARG A 138 45.85 -47.24 58.28
N LEU A 139 44.57 -46.99 58.48
CA LEU A 139 43.81 -45.98 57.73
C LEU A 139 44.25 -44.56 58.10
N GLU A 140 44.63 -44.31 59.36
CA GLU A 140 45.11 -43.00 59.82
C GLU A 140 46.36 -42.53 59.07
N VAL A 141 47.30 -43.43 58.79
CA VAL A 141 48.53 -43.11 58.05
C VAL A 141 48.23 -42.85 56.57
N ILE A 142 47.40 -43.67 55.94
CA ILE A 142 47.10 -43.57 54.50
C ILE A 142 46.22 -42.33 54.19
N LEU A 143 45.31 -41.96 55.10
CA LEU A 143 44.44 -40.79 54.92
C LEU A 143 45.17 -39.48 55.20
N LYS A 144 46.05 -39.40 56.22
CA LYS A 144 46.80 -38.16 56.50
C LYS A 144 47.67 -37.71 55.33
N ASP A 145 48.31 -38.65 54.64
CA ASP A 145 49.22 -38.33 53.53
C ASP A 145 48.49 -38.11 52.21
N ASN A 146 47.44 -38.90 51.88
CA ASN A 146 46.72 -38.73 50.61
C ASN A 146 45.66 -37.64 50.62
N VAL A 147 44.94 -37.44 51.73
CA VAL A 147 43.82 -36.47 51.77
C VAL A 147 44.36 -35.05 51.81
N ASN A 148 45.37 -34.75 52.63
CA ASN A 148 45.90 -33.39 52.69
C ASN A 148 46.54 -32.95 51.36
N SER A 149 47.25 -33.84 50.65
CA SER A 149 47.88 -33.48 49.37
C SER A 149 46.85 -33.45 48.22
N ALA A 150 46.03 -34.50 48.04
CA ALA A 150 45.08 -34.58 46.94
C ALA A 150 43.90 -33.60 47.07
N VAL A 151 43.47 -33.29 48.30
CA VAL A 151 42.37 -32.33 48.52
C VAL A 151 42.86 -30.90 48.39
N LEU A 152 44.03 -30.53 48.93
CA LEU A 152 44.56 -29.17 48.75
C LEU A 152 44.96 -28.89 47.30
N ASP A 153 45.57 -29.84 46.60
CA ASP A 153 45.95 -29.65 45.19
C ASP A 153 44.74 -29.80 44.26
N GLY A 154 43.77 -30.66 44.57
CA GLY A 154 42.48 -30.74 43.87
C GLY A 154 41.63 -29.48 44.03
N PHE A 155 41.58 -28.90 45.24
CA PHE A 155 40.90 -27.61 45.47
C PHE A 155 41.67 -26.45 44.83
N LYS A 156 43.01 -26.44 44.86
CA LYS A 156 43.78 -25.43 44.12
C LYS A 156 43.57 -25.54 42.61
N GLY A 157 43.49 -26.74 42.06
CA GLY A 157 43.18 -27.01 40.66
C GLY A 157 41.77 -26.55 40.28
N LEU A 158 40.76 -26.94 41.07
CA LEU A 158 39.37 -26.49 40.88
C LEU A 158 39.20 -24.98 41.05
N VAL A 159 39.88 -24.37 42.02
CA VAL A 159 39.86 -22.91 42.22
C VAL A 159 40.62 -22.19 41.11
N ALA A 160 41.70 -22.76 40.58
CA ALA A 160 42.41 -22.21 39.42
C ALA A 160 41.56 -22.33 38.14
N GLU A 161 40.87 -23.45 37.91
CA GLU A 161 39.94 -23.64 36.79
C GLU A 161 38.69 -22.74 36.93
N LEU A 162 38.12 -22.61 38.13
CA LEU A 162 37.00 -21.69 38.41
C LEU A 162 37.42 -20.23 38.24
N ASN A 163 38.59 -19.83 38.77
CA ASN A 163 39.11 -18.48 38.56
C ASN A 163 39.45 -18.23 37.09
N ALA A 164 39.97 -19.22 36.36
CA ALA A 164 40.22 -19.11 34.92
C ALA A 164 38.92 -18.97 34.12
N ALA A 165 37.89 -19.74 34.47
CA ALA A 165 36.54 -19.65 33.87
C ALA A 165 35.81 -18.36 34.24
N GLU A 166 35.97 -17.85 35.47
CA GLU A 166 35.42 -16.55 35.90
C GLU A 166 36.17 -15.36 35.28
N SER A 167 37.48 -15.51 35.02
CA SER A 167 38.29 -14.53 34.31
C SER A 167 38.09 -14.55 32.79
N GLU A 168 37.38 -15.54 32.26
CA GLU A 168 37.14 -15.68 30.84
C GLU A 168 36.24 -14.53 30.34
N GLN A 169 36.61 -13.95 29.20
CA GLN A 169 35.83 -12.87 28.60
C GLN A 169 34.41 -13.36 28.31
N ARG A 170 33.43 -12.63 28.83
CA ARG A 170 32.01 -12.85 28.52
C ARG A 170 31.66 -12.18 27.19
N PHE A 171 31.02 -12.93 26.31
CA PHE A 171 30.52 -12.49 25.02
C PHE A 171 28.99 -12.53 25.00
N HIS A 172 28.35 -11.71 24.18
CA HIS A 172 26.92 -11.80 23.91
C HIS A 172 26.69 -12.52 22.59
N CYS A 173 25.77 -13.49 22.58
CA CYS A 173 25.45 -14.23 21.37
C CYS A 173 24.54 -13.40 20.45
N VAL A 174 24.98 -13.09 19.24
CA VAL A 174 24.17 -12.32 18.27
C VAL A 174 22.91 -13.04 17.76
N GLN A 175 22.74 -14.34 18.07
CA GLN A 175 21.64 -15.18 17.57
C GLN A 175 20.48 -15.29 18.55
N CYS A 176 20.80 -15.36 19.85
CA CYS A 176 19.82 -15.55 20.92
C CYS A 176 19.97 -14.55 22.08
N ASP A 177 20.91 -13.61 21.96
CA ASP A 177 21.21 -12.53 22.91
C ASP A 177 21.61 -12.98 24.33
N LYS A 178 22.05 -14.23 24.48
CA LYS A 178 22.53 -14.77 25.77
C LYS A 178 24.03 -14.55 25.93
N GLU A 179 24.45 -14.26 27.15
CA GLU A 179 25.86 -14.23 27.53
C GLU A 179 26.47 -15.65 27.49
N PHE A 180 27.72 -15.76 27.02
CA PHE A 180 28.47 -17.00 26.98
C PHE A 180 29.97 -16.75 27.10
N THR A 181 30.73 -17.78 27.49
CA THR A 181 32.20 -17.80 27.46
C THR A 181 32.67 -18.92 26.52
N ASN A 182 33.92 -18.95 26.07
CA ASN A 182 34.33 -20.02 25.15
C ASN A 182 34.35 -21.39 25.83
N ALA A 183 34.67 -21.46 27.14
CA ALA A 183 34.60 -22.71 27.90
C ALA A 183 33.18 -23.29 28.01
N THR A 184 32.15 -22.44 27.95
CA THR A 184 30.73 -22.83 28.04
C THR A 184 30.05 -22.99 26.66
N ASN A 185 30.79 -22.79 25.57
CA ASN A 185 30.25 -22.75 24.21
C ASN A 185 30.30 -24.11 23.48
N GLY A 186 29.34 -24.98 23.77
CA GLY A 186 29.16 -26.26 23.08
C GLY A 186 28.33 -26.17 21.80
N LEU A 187 28.31 -27.26 21.02
CA LEU A 187 27.61 -27.37 19.72
C LEU A 187 26.10 -27.09 19.74
N LYS A 188 25.45 -27.13 20.90
CA LYS A 188 24.00 -26.87 21.06
C LYS A 188 23.71 -25.81 22.11
N SER A 189 24.69 -25.00 22.51
CA SER A 189 24.51 -23.99 23.55
C SER A 189 23.55 -22.86 23.13
N CYS A 190 23.58 -22.47 21.85
CA CYS A 190 22.64 -21.51 21.29
C CYS A 190 21.42 -22.19 20.68
N SER A 191 20.23 -21.64 20.96
CA SER A 191 18.97 -22.04 20.33
C SER A 191 18.27 -20.80 19.76
N PHE A 192 17.87 -20.88 18.49
CA PHE A 192 17.26 -19.75 17.78
C PHE A 192 16.35 -20.20 16.63
N HIS A 193 15.62 -19.24 16.06
CA HIS A 193 14.82 -19.43 14.85
C HIS A 193 15.59 -19.02 13.60
N ARG A 194 15.41 -19.78 12.51
CA ARG A 194 16.04 -19.46 11.21
C ARG A 194 15.47 -18.18 10.60
N GLY A 195 14.18 -17.92 10.79
CA GLY A 195 13.48 -16.72 10.32
C GLY A 195 13.17 -15.73 11.44
N GLU A 196 12.92 -14.48 11.07
CA GLU A 196 12.42 -13.44 11.98
C GLU A 196 10.96 -13.73 12.35
N TYR A 197 10.55 -13.29 13.55
CA TYR A 197 9.16 -13.43 13.99
C TYR A 197 8.23 -12.59 13.11
N ASP A 198 7.19 -13.19 12.55
CA ASP A 198 6.15 -12.47 11.83
C ASP A 198 5.08 -11.99 12.83
N SER A 199 5.04 -10.68 13.05
CA SER A 199 4.06 -10.06 13.96
C SER A 199 2.64 -10.12 13.44
N TRP A 200 2.43 -10.20 12.11
CA TRP A 200 1.09 -10.26 11.50
C TRP A 200 0.52 -11.67 11.58
N GLY A 201 1.32 -12.67 11.21
CA GLY A 201 0.97 -14.10 11.34
C GLY A 201 1.17 -14.68 12.74
N GLN A 202 1.62 -13.86 13.72
CA GLN A 202 1.96 -14.22 15.10
C GLN A 202 2.80 -15.50 15.26
N SER A 203 3.67 -15.80 14.29
CA SER A 203 4.41 -17.05 14.21
C SER A 203 5.79 -16.88 13.60
N TYR A 204 6.66 -17.86 13.80
CA TYR A 204 7.96 -17.90 13.11
C TYR A 204 7.78 -18.61 11.77
N PRO A 205 8.04 -17.97 10.61
CA PRO A 205 7.74 -18.52 9.30
C PRO A 205 8.66 -19.71 8.92
N CYS A 206 9.72 -19.97 9.70
CA CYS A 206 10.58 -21.12 9.51
C CYS A 206 10.02 -22.44 10.06
N CYS A 207 9.14 -22.41 11.07
CA CYS A 207 8.62 -23.63 11.72
C CYS A 207 7.17 -23.54 12.21
N GLY A 208 6.55 -22.36 12.21
CA GLY A 208 5.20 -22.12 12.70
C GLY A 208 5.03 -22.26 14.22
N THR A 209 6.10 -22.50 14.97
CA THR A 209 6.07 -22.73 16.42
C THR A 209 6.82 -21.66 17.19
N GLY A 210 6.48 -21.48 18.47
CA GLY A 210 7.24 -20.60 19.38
C GLY A 210 8.61 -21.18 19.79
N HIS A 211 8.79 -22.49 19.69
CA HIS A 211 10.03 -23.16 20.11
C HIS A 211 11.14 -23.05 19.07
N PRO A 212 12.40 -22.76 19.46
CA PRO A 212 13.53 -22.65 18.53
C PRO A 212 13.68 -23.87 17.62
N CYS A 213 13.94 -23.64 16.34
CA CYS A 213 14.09 -24.70 15.33
C CYS A 213 15.55 -25.02 14.97
N GLN A 214 16.53 -24.30 15.50
CA GLN A 214 17.96 -24.49 15.24
C GLN A 214 18.79 -24.45 16.53
N PHE A 215 19.85 -25.25 16.56
CA PHE A 215 20.80 -25.34 17.67
C PHE A 215 22.23 -25.35 17.15
N GLN A 216 23.08 -24.45 17.66
CA GLN A 216 24.49 -24.28 17.26
C GLN A 216 25.32 -23.72 18.44
N PRO A 217 26.66 -23.64 18.35
CA PRO A 217 27.44 -22.81 19.25
C PRO A 217 27.01 -21.34 19.19
N HIS A 218 27.11 -20.64 20.32
CA HIS A 218 27.00 -19.19 20.38
C HIS A 218 28.05 -18.51 19.54
N ARG A 219 27.70 -17.34 18.99
CA ARG A 219 28.60 -16.50 18.20
C ARG A 219 28.56 -15.07 18.68
N ALA A 220 29.74 -14.51 18.93
CA ALA A 220 29.91 -13.13 19.38
C ALA A 220 29.76 -12.09 18.27
N LYS A 221 29.83 -12.51 17.00
CA LYS A 221 29.78 -11.63 15.82
C LYS A 221 28.74 -12.12 14.84
N HIS A 222 28.07 -11.17 14.18
CA HIS A 222 27.18 -11.48 13.06
C HIS A 222 27.97 -12.15 11.93
N HIS A 223 27.35 -13.13 11.29
CA HIS A 223 27.95 -13.92 10.22
C HIS A 223 26.89 -14.28 9.18
N CYS A 224 27.33 -14.64 7.99
CA CYS A 224 26.46 -15.06 6.89
C CYS A 224 26.52 -16.57 6.60
N ASP A 225 27.23 -17.36 7.41
CA ASP A 225 27.38 -18.82 7.18
C ASP A 225 26.05 -19.58 7.18
N TYR A 226 25.06 -19.11 7.95
CA TYR A 226 23.73 -19.69 8.02
C TYR A 226 22.70 -18.66 8.50
N PRO A 227 21.43 -18.76 8.10
CA PRO A 227 20.42 -17.77 8.45
C PRO A 227 19.90 -17.91 9.89
N TYR A 228 19.68 -16.78 10.57
CA TYR A 228 19.06 -16.69 11.90
C TYR A 228 18.24 -15.40 12.04
N GLY A 229 17.14 -15.44 12.80
CA GLY A 229 16.12 -14.40 12.82
C GLY A 229 16.63 -12.99 13.13
N ALA A 230 17.49 -12.83 14.13
CA ALA A 230 18.06 -11.54 14.51
C ALA A 230 18.98 -10.90 13.45
N PHE A 231 19.45 -11.68 12.46
CA PHE A 231 20.30 -11.18 11.39
C PHE A 231 19.56 -10.26 10.41
N PHE A 232 18.32 -10.58 10.04
CA PHE A 232 17.58 -9.86 9.00
C PHE A 232 17.20 -8.43 9.40
N PRO A 233 16.74 -8.15 10.64
CA PRO A 233 16.56 -6.77 11.11
C PRO A 233 17.85 -5.96 11.02
N ARG A 234 19.00 -6.54 11.43
CA ARG A 234 20.29 -5.85 11.32
C ARG A 234 20.67 -5.56 9.86
N ALA A 235 20.53 -6.54 8.98
CA ALA A 235 20.85 -6.35 7.57
C ALA A 235 19.95 -5.28 6.92
N ARG A 236 18.65 -5.25 7.26
CA ARG A 236 17.71 -4.21 6.82
C ARG A 236 18.03 -2.83 7.42
N ALA A 237 18.49 -2.76 8.67
CA ALA A 237 18.94 -1.51 9.28
C ALA A 237 20.14 -0.88 8.54
N ILE A 238 20.92 -1.68 7.81
CA ILE A 238 22.04 -1.23 6.98
C ILE A 238 21.59 -0.95 5.54
N THR A 239 20.81 -1.84 4.93
CA THR A 239 20.51 -1.79 3.48
C THR A 239 19.24 -1.01 3.13
N GLY A 240 18.36 -0.74 4.09
CA GLY A 240 17.08 -0.07 3.89
C GLY A 240 17.12 1.46 3.92
N TYR A 241 18.31 2.07 4.05
CA TYR A 241 18.48 3.51 4.23
C TYR A 241 19.58 4.06 3.32
N VAL A 242 19.48 5.35 3.01
CA VAL A 242 20.41 6.05 2.11
C VAL A 242 21.64 6.62 2.82
N ASP A 243 21.63 6.72 4.15
CA ASP A 243 22.69 7.34 4.95
C ASP A 243 23.66 6.33 5.61
N THR A 244 23.43 5.04 5.40
CA THR A 244 24.15 3.91 6.03
C THR A 244 25.22 3.31 5.14
N VAL A 245 25.03 3.33 3.82
CA VAL A 245 25.96 2.75 2.83
C VAL A 245 26.17 3.74 1.70
N ASP A 246 27.44 4.00 1.38
CA ASP A 246 27.83 4.63 0.11
C ASP A 246 28.02 3.53 -0.94
N GLU A 247 27.01 3.27 -1.75
CA GLU A 247 27.04 2.19 -2.75
C GLU A 247 27.96 2.57 -3.92
N TRP A 248 29.06 1.83 -4.08
CA TRP A 248 30.03 2.08 -5.15
C TRP A 248 29.59 1.46 -6.46
N ALA A 249 29.11 0.21 -6.43
CA ALA A 249 28.58 -0.45 -7.61
C ALA A 249 27.50 -1.46 -7.22
N SER A 250 26.45 -1.52 -8.02
CA SER A 250 25.40 -2.53 -7.94
C SER A 250 25.03 -3.05 -9.32
N VAL A 251 24.57 -4.29 -9.35
CA VAL A 251 23.94 -4.93 -10.50
C VAL A 251 22.61 -5.52 -10.02
N GLU A 252 21.57 -5.31 -10.80
CA GLU A 252 20.24 -5.85 -10.55
C GLU A 252 19.63 -6.31 -11.87
N ASP A 253 19.04 -7.50 -11.86
CA ASP A 253 18.35 -8.09 -13.00
C ASP A 253 17.07 -8.76 -12.50
N THR A 254 15.94 -8.44 -13.12
CA THR A 254 14.62 -8.93 -12.73
C THR A 254 14.10 -9.92 -13.75
N ASN A 255 13.61 -11.07 -13.26
CA ASN A 255 12.93 -12.04 -14.08
C ASN A 255 11.53 -11.51 -14.47
N LEU A 256 11.30 -11.34 -15.77
CA LEU A 256 10.05 -10.81 -16.33
C LEU A 256 8.88 -11.82 -16.29
N GLU A 257 9.13 -13.08 -15.93
CA GLU A 257 8.09 -14.11 -15.78
C GLU A 257 7.53 -14.18 -14.35
N ASP A 258 8.39 -14.17 -13.32
CA ASP A 258 8.02 -14.40 -11.91
C ASP A 258 8.37 -13.27 -10.93
N ASP A 259 8.92 -12.15 -11.42
CA ASP A 259 9.40 -11.00 -10.62
C ASP A 259 10.58 -11.28 -9.69
N GLY A 260 11.22 -12.44 -9.81
CA GLY A 260 12.44 -12.78 -9.07
C GLY A 260 13.58 -11.84 -9.39
N VAL A 261 14.13 -11.17 -8.37
CA VAL A 261 15.24 -10.22 -8.52
C VAL A 261 16.56 -10.88 -8.16
N LYS A 262 17.56 -10.76 -9.05
CA LYS A 262 18.95 -11.13 -8.79
C LYS A 262 19.76 -9.86 -8.69
N LYS A 263 20.39 -9.67 -7.54
CA LYS A 263 21.16 -8.46 -7.27
C LYS A 263 22.45 -8.74 -6.51
N ALA A 264 23.44 -7.89 -6.74
CA ALA A 264 24.68 -7.86 -5.99
C ALA A 264 25.19 -6.42 -5.91
N SER A 265 25.80 -6.05 -4.79
CA SER A 265 26.37 -4.72 -4.59
C SER A 265 27.64 -4.75 -3.76
N VAL A 266 28.47 -3.72 -3.97
CA VAL A 266 29.66 -3.40 -3.18
C VAL A 266 29.65 -1.92 -2.86
N GLY A 267 29.98 -1.56 -1.62
CA GLY A 267 30.01 -0.17 -1.18
C GLY A 267 30.80 0.01 0.10
N GLN A 268 30.86 1.26 0.58
CA GLN A 268 31.39 1.57 1.90
C GLN A 268 30.27 1.53 2.93
N LEU A 269 30.46 0.76 4.00
CA LEU A 269 29.62 0.87 5.17
C LEU A 269 29.98 2.16 5.92
N LEU A 270 29.01 3.05 6.06
CA LEU A 270 29.16 4.31 6.79
C LEU A 270 28.64 4.20 8.23
N ARG A 271 27.51 3.50 8.43
CA ARG A 271 26.83 3.36 9.73
C ARG A 271 26.17 1.99 9.83
N TRP A 272 26.05 1.45 11.04
CA TRP A 272 25.33 0.19 11.31
C TRP A 272 23.80 0.34 11.29
N VAL A 273 23.30 1.56 11.52
CA VAL A 273 21.88 1.91 11.54
C VAL A 273 21.72 3.36 11.09
N SER A 274 20.59 3.68 10.45
CA SER A 274 20.29 5.06 10.05
C SER A 274 20.36 6.01 11.25
N ARG A 275 20.94 7.19 11.04
CA ARG A 275 21.19 8.21 12.07
C ARG A 275 22.09 7.76 13.25
N GLY A 276 22.67 6.56 13.22
CA GLY A 276 23.67 6.10 14.19
C GLY A 276 25.02 6.79 14.02
N GLU A 277 26.05 6.42 14.77
CA GLU A 277 27.41 6.98 14.58
C GLU A 277 28.08 6.48 13.30
N ARG A 278 29.05 7.26 12.78
CA ARG A 278 29.88 6.81 11.66
C ARG A 278 30.93 5.82 12.16
N LEU A 279 31.30 4.89 11.29
CA LEU A 279 32.43 3.99 11.55
C LEU A 279 33.76 4.75 11.51
N ASP A 280 34.62 4.51 12.50
CA ASP A 280 35.98 5.04 12.55
C ASP A 280 36.90 4.37 11.53
N GLU A 281 36.71 3.06 11.31
CA GLU A 281 37.49 2.26 10.35
C GLU A 281 36.72 2.09 9.03
N ALA A 282 37.38 2.42 7.92
CA ALA A 282 36.83 2.19 6.59
C ALA A 282 36.52 0.70 6.37
N THR A 283 35.27 0.42 6.06
CA THR A 283 34.74 -0.95 5.99
C THR A 283 34.00 -1.14 4.66
N ILE A 284 34.41 -2.13 3.88
CA ILE A 284 33.74 -2.52 2.64
C ILE A 284 32.55 -3.41 2.99
N LEU A 285 31.39 -3.16 2.41
CA LEU A 285 30.23 -4.04 2.45
C LEU A 285 30.06 -4.73 1.10
N ILE A 286 29.91 -6.06 1.11
CA ILE A 286 29.52 -6.84 -0.07
C ILE A 286 28.21 -7.56 0.24
N SER A 287 27.23 -7.34 -0.64
CA SER A 287 25.91 -7.97 -0.57
C SER A 287 25.61 -8.72 -1.87
N VAL A 288 25.15 -9.96 -1.79
CA VAL A 288 24.77 -10.79 -2.95
C VAL A 288 23.48 -11.52 -2.63
N GLY A 289 22.50 -11.40 -3.52
CA GLY A 289 21.18 -12.01 -3.37
C GLY A 289 20.22 -11.20 -2.49
N THR A 290 19.04 -11.77 -2.28
CA THR A 290 18.02 -11.19 -1.40
C THR A 290 18.25 -11.73 0.01
N ILE A 291 18.49 -10.83 0.97
CA ILE A 291 18.83 -11.20 2.36
C ILE A 291 17.57 -11.68 3.08
N TRP A 292 17.26 -12.96 2.93
CA TRP A 292 16.07 -13.58 3.51
C TRP A 292 16.33 -15.05 3.85
N TYR A 293 15.57 -15.63 4.77
CA TYR A 293 15.87 -16.96 5.30
C TYR A 293 15.65 -18.11 4.31
N THR A 294 14.79 -17.93 3.30
CA THR A 294 14.51 -18.91 2.24
C THR A 294 15.48 -18.80 1.06
N GLU A 295 16.19 -17.68 0.93
CA GLU A 295 17.03 -17.38 -0.22
C GLU A 295 18.51 -17.59 0.11
N PRO A 296 19.32 -18.12 -0.82
CA PRO A 296 20.77 -18.07 -0.71
C PRO A 296 21.25 -16.62 -0.81
N TYR A 297 21.97 -16.12 0.19
CA TYR A 297 22.54 -14.77 0.19
C TYR A 297 23.94 -14.73 0.78
N TYR A 298 24.65 -13.64 0.48
CA TYR A 298 25.88 -13.24 1.13
C TYR A 298 25.76 -11.80 1.60
N PHE A 299 26.13 -11.54 2.85
CA PHE A 299 26.13 -10.20 3.39
C PHE A 299 27.24 -10.11 4.43
N ASN A 300 28.35 -9.50 4.06
CA ASN A 300 29.51 -9.43 4.93
C ASN A 300 30.30 -8.14 4.74
N THR A 301 31.05 -7.79 5.78
CA THR A 301 31.86 -6.57 5.87
C THR A 301 33.33 -6.92 5.96
N PHE A 302 34.19 -6.05 5.42
CA PHE A 302 35.64 -6.26 5.40
C PHE A 302 36.39 -4.97 5.76
N THR A 303 37.20 -5.02 6.81
CA THR A 303 38.18 -3.97 7.11
C THR A 303 39.47 -4.15 6.31
N ALA A 304 40.35 -3.15 6.30
CA ALA A 304 41.64 -3.25 5.62
C ALA A 304 42.48 -4.44 6.12
N LYS A 305 42.48 -4.71 7.44
CA LYS A 305 43.19 -5.85 8.05
C LYS A 305 42.61 -7.20 7.63
N GLU A 306 41.29 -7.30 7.54
CA GLU A 306 40.61 -8.51 7.08
C GLU A 306 40.88 -8.76 5.59
N MET A 307 40.88 -7.71 4.77
CA MET A 307 41.22 -7.79 3.34
C MET A 307 42.65 -8.27 3.10
N GLU A 308 43.62 -7.88 3.91
CA GLU A 308 45.00 -8.41 3.83
C GLU A 308 45.05 -9.92 4.10
N THR A 309 44.29 -10.38 5.10
CA THR A 309 44.22 -11.80 5.47
C THR A 309 43.57 -12.62 4.36
N ILE A 310 42.44 -12.14 3.84
CA ILE A 310 41.73 -12.76 2.71
C ILE A 310 42.63 -12.81 1.49
N THR A 311 43.37 -11.73 1.19
CA THR A 311 44.27 -11.70 0.03
C THR A 311 45.34 -12.79 0.11
N ARG A 312 45.91 -13.07 1.29
CA ARG A 312 46.88 -14.18 1.45
C ARG A 312 46.24 -15.52 1.15
N SER A 313 45.03 -15.76 1.65
CA SER A 313 44.27 -17.00 1.42
C SER A 313 43.88 -17.18 -0.06
N VAL A 314 43.38 -16.12 -0.70
CA VAL A 314 43.01 -16.12 -2.12
C VAL A 314 44.24 -16.28 -3.02
N ARG A 315 45.37 -15.68 -2.67
CA ARG A 315 46.63 -15.83 -3.40
C ARG A 315 47.12 -17.28 -3.42
N LEU A 316 46.98 -17.99 -2.30
CA LEU A 316 47.36 -19.40 -2.17
C LEU A 316 46.37 -20.34 -2.87
N SER A 317 45.07 -20.15 -2.62
CA SER A 317 44.01 -21.05 -3.12
C SER A 317 43.60 -20.79 -4.56
N ARG A 318 43.90 -19.60 -5.09
CA ARG A 318 43.41 -19.07 -6.39
C ARG A 318 41.87 -19.05 -6.51
N ARG A 319 41.12 -19.22 -5.41
CA ARG A 319 39.66 -19.16 -5.41
C ARG A 319 39.20 -17.70 -5.36
N THR A 320 38.62 -17.21 -6.44
CA THR A 320 38.13 -15.82 -6.58
C THR A 320 36.67 -15.66 -6.21
N LEU A 321 35.87 -16.72 -6.26
CA LEU A 321 34.45 -16.66 -5.96
C LEU A 321 34.20 -16.28 -4.50
N ILE A 322 33.47 -15.19 -4.27
CA ILE A 322 33.00 -14.77 -2.94
C ILE A 322 31.74 -15.55 -2.61
N PHE A 323 30.74 -15.42 -3.47
CA PHE A 323 29.46 -16.11 -3.34
C PHE A 323 28.71 -16.13 -4.66
N ARG A 324 27.91 -17.18 -4.86
CA ARG A 324 26.97 -17.33 -5.97
C ARG A 324 25.66 -17.89 -5.43
N THR A 325 24.54 -17.25 -5.74
CA THR A 325 23.22 -17.63 -5.19
C THR A 325 22.67 -18.95 -5.73
N SER A 326 23.07 -19.35 -6.94
CA SER A 326 22.60 -20.56 -7.60
C SER A 326 23.68 -21.15 -8.50
N THR A 327 23.74 -22.47 -8.60
CA THR A 327 24.62 -23.16 -9.56
C THR A 327 24.12 -23.07 -10.99
N SER A 328 22.88 -22.65 -11.22
CA SER A 328 22.34 -22.48 -12.57
C SER A 328 23.04 -21.33 -13.30
N GLU A 329 23.36 -21.56 -14.57
CA GLU A 329 23.84 -20.50 -15.48
C GLU A 329 22.69 -19.68 -16.09
N SER A 330 21.44 -20.09 -15.91
CA SER A 330 20.28 -19.31 -16.38
C SER A 330 19.94 -18.15 -15.46
N GLU A 331 20.14 -18.32 -14.15
CA GLU A 331 19.63 -17.41 -13.14
C GLU A 331 20.50 -17.44 -11.87
N PHE A 332 21.19 -16.34 -11.59
CA PHE A 332 22.07 -16.23 -10.43
C PHE A 332 22.46 -14.77 -10.15
N ALA A 333 22.89 -14.51 -8.92
CA ALA A 333 23.69 -13.36 -8.56
C ALA A 333 25.04 -13.84 -7.99
N MET A 334 26.10 -13.10 -8.27
CA MET A 334 27.45 -13.51 -7.92
C MET A 334 28.36 -12.30 -7.66
N ALA A 335 29.30 -12.48 -6.73
CA ALA A 335 30.44 -11.59 -6.56
C ALA A 335 31.75 -12.38 -6.57
N GLU A 336 32.77 -11.82 -7.22
CA GLU A 336 34.10 -12.43 -7.34
C GLU A 336 35.21 -11.41 -7.12
N TRP A 337 36.30 -11.83 -6.50
CA TRP A 337 37.53 -11.06 -6.41
C TRP A 337 38.25 -10.99 -7.76
N ILE A 338 38.74 -9.80 -8.10
CA ILE A 338 39.61 -9.60 -9.25
C ILE A 338 41.06 -9.56 -8.78
N LEU A 339 41.88 -10.44 -9.34
CA LEU A 339 43.29 -10.54 -8.99
C LEU A 339 44.16 -9.83 -10.01
N SER A 340 45.15 -9.10 -9.53
CA SER A 340 46.30 -8.67 -10.32
C SER A 340 47.18 -9.85 -10.71
N VAL A 341 48.12 -9.61 -11.64
CA VAL A 341 49.15 -10.59 -12.04
C VAL A 341 49.96 -11.11 -10.83
N SER A 342 50.18 -10.26 -9.82
CA SER A 342 50.88 -10.64 -8.58
C SER A 342 50.03 -11.50 -7.63
N GLY A 343 48.74 -11.70 -7.92
CA GLY A 343 47.78 -12.43 -7.10
C GLY A 343 47.15 -11.60 -5.98
N LYS A 344 47.39 -10.28 -5.94
CA LYS A 344 46.75 -9.34 -5.00
C LYS A 344 45.35 -8.97 -5.50
N ILE A 345 44.37 -8.87 -4.60
CA ILE A 345 43.02 -8.40 -4.93
C ILE A 345 43.08 -6.93 -5.39
N THR A 346 42.37 -6.60 -6.45
CA THR A 346 42.35 -5.26 -7.08
C THR A 346 40.94 -4.72 -7.27
N GLY A 347 39.93 -5.56 -7.11
CA GLY A 347 38.55 -5.17 -7.34
C GLY A 347 37.57 -6.29 -7.01
N VAL A 348 36.29 -5.97 -7.14
CA VAL A 348 35.17 -6.91 -7.07
C VAL A 348 34.43 -6.88 -8.40
N ARG A 349 34.19 -8.05 -8.99
CA ARG A 349 33.30 -8.23 -10.12
C ARG A 349 31.94 -8.66 -9.59
N LEU A 350 30.91 -7.89 -9.92
CA LEU A 350 29.52 -8.19 -9.61
C LEU A 350 28.83 -8.70 -10.87
N THR A 351 28.03 -9.76 -10.73
CA THR A 351 27.24 -10.34 -11.81
C THR A 351 25.82 -10.63 -11.35
N ALA A 352 24.83 -10.21 -12.14
CA ALA A 352 23.43 -10.62 -11.99
C ALA A 352 22.91 -11.12 -13.33
N LYS A 353 22.18 -12.24 -13.31
CA LYS A 353 21.51 -12.80 -14.47
C LYS A 353 20.15 -13.32 -14.06
N SER A 354 19.10 -12.84 -14.70
CA SER A 354 17.77 -13.44 -14.61
C SER A 354 17.55 -14.42 -15.78
N ALA A 355 16.62 -15.36 -15.61
CA ALA A 355 16.29 -16.35 -16.64
C ALA A 355 15.79 -15.70 -17.94
N THR A 356 15.17 -14.52 -17.85
CA THR A 356 14.63 -13.77 -18.98
C THR A 356 15.66 -12.89 -19.69
N SER A 357 16.86 -12.76 -19.14
CA SER A 357 17.92 -11.92 -19.67
C SER A 357 18.89 -12.69 -20.55
N THR A 358 19.05 -12.20 -21.78
CA THR A 358 19.97 -12.82 -22.77
C THR A 358 21.40 -12.83 -22.23
N ASN A 359 21.87 -11.69 -21.71
CA ASN A 359 23.21 -11.51 -21.18
C ASN A 359 23.15 -11.17 -19.68
N PRO A 360 24.16 -11.57 -18.88
CA PRO A 360 24.27 -11.11 -17.50
C PRO A 360 24.61 -9.62 -17.44
N TYR A 361 24.16 -8.94 -16.38
CA TYR A 361 24.67 -7.64 -15.96
C TYR A 361 25.99 -7.85 -15.21
N VAL A 362 27.09 -7.34 -15.76
CA VAL A 362 28.42 -7.40 -15.15
C VAL A 362 29.02 -6.01 -14.94
N ARG A 363 29.38 -5.71 -13.69
CA ARG A 363 30.16 -4.52 -13.32
C ARG A 363 31.41 -4.90 -12.54
N VAL A 364 32.44 -4.08 -12.68
CA VAL A 364 33.72 -4.22 -11.99
C VAL A 364 33.99 -2.95 -11.20
N CYS A 365 34.18 -3.11 -9.89
CA CYS A 365 34.55 -2.04 -8.98
C CYS A 365 36.01 -2.23 -8.51
N PRO A 366 36.94 -1.37 -8.93
CA PRO A 366 38.30 -1.35 -8.39
C PRO A 366 38.30 -0.93 -6.91
N ILE A 367 39.07 -1.63 -6.07
CA ILE A 367 39.21 -1.34 -4.64
C ILE A 367 40.68 -1.17 -4.23
N ASP A 368 40.95 -0.26 -3.30
CA ASP A 368 42.22 -0.15 -2.59
C ASP A 368 42.12 -0.94 -1.28
N MET A 369 42.83 -2.07 -1.23
CA MET A 369 42.85 -2.92 -0.05
C MET A 369 43.44 -2.25 1.20
N ALA A 370 44.43 -1.36 1.04
CA ALA A 370 45.12 -0.77 2.17
C ALA A 370 44.23 0.25 2.90
N LYS A 371 43.35 0.91 2.13
CA LYS A 371 42.42 1.92 2.65
C LYS A 371 41.00 1.40 2.82
N ALA A 372 40.68 0.22 2.28
CA ALA A 372 39.34 -0.31 2.20
C ALA A 372 38.35 0.66 1.51
N THR A 373 38.80 1.31 0.43
CA THR A 373 38.02 2.31 -0.34
C THR A 373 37.98 1.97 -1.83
N LYS A 374 37.08 2.61 -2.58
CA LYS A 374 37.10 2.60 -4.06
C LYS A 374 38.41 3.20 -4.58
N SER A 375 39.04 2.57 -5.58
CA SER A 375 40.35 3.00 -6.11
C SER A 375 40.33 3.56 -7.53
N GLY A 376 39.23 3.44 -8.25
CA GLY A 376 39.09 3.92 -9.62
C GLY A 376 37.66 3.88 -10.14
N ASP A 377 37.47 4.19 -11.42
CA ASP A 377 36.15 4.21 -12.05
C ASP A 377 35.55 2.81 -12.19
N ILE A 378 34.21 2.75 -12.11
CA ILE A 378 33.46 1.50 -12.23
C ILE A 378 33.38 1.16 -13.72
N MET A 379 33.73 -0.07 -14.07
CA MET A 379 33.66 -0.55 -15.44
C MET A 379 32.40 -1.41 -15.61
N THR A 380 31.50 -1.01 -16.50
CA THR A 380 30.36 -1.85 -16.92
C THR A 380 30.79 -2.69 -18.11
N LEU A 381 30.93 -4.00 -17.91
CA LEU A 381 31.36 -4.93 -18.96
C LEU A 381 30.17 -5.41 -19.82
N SER A 382 29.01 -5.56 -19.19
CA SER A 382 27.76 -5.89 -19.85
C SER A 382 26.58 -5.42 -19.00
N GLU A 383 25.48 -5.03 -19.65
CA GLU A 383 24.22 -4.74 -18.99
C GLU A 383 23.26 -5.91 -19.22
N GLY A 384 22.61 -6.36 -18.14
CA GLY A 384 21.59 -7.40 -18.18
C GLY A 384 20.21 -6.82 -18.50
N GLY A 385 19.16 -7.61 -18.25
CA GLY A 385 17.79 -7.18 -18.49
C GLY A 385 17.36 -7.15 -19.95
N MET A 386 16.09 -6.80 -20.16
CA MET A 386 15.54 -6.54 -21.49
C MET A 386 15.91 -5.12 -21.92
N ARG A 387 16.81 -5.02 -22.90
CA ARG A 387 17.20 -3.72 -23.46
C ARG A 387 16.17 -3.20 -24.45
N SER A 388 15.69 -1.98 -24.22
CA SER A 388 14.99 -1.18 -25.22
C SER A 388 15.98 -0.33 -26.02
N TYR A 389 15.67 -0.06 -27.29
CA TYR A 389 16.51 0.72 -28.20
C TYR A 389 15.76 1.96 -28.69
N ILE A 390 16.53 2.96 -29.10
CA ILE A 390 16.00 4.20 -29.68
C ILE A 390 15.63 3.92 -31.15
N PRO A 391 14.44 4.34 -31.62
CA PRO A 391 14.09 4.21 -33.02
C PRO A 391 14.91 5.17 -33.88
N ALA A 392 15.28 4.75 -35.10
CA ALA A 392 16.06 5.56 -36.04
C ALA A 392 15.29 6.77 -36.60
N SER A 393 13.97 6.80 -36.47
CA SER A 393 13.11 7.93 -36.79
C SER A 393 11.89 7.96 -35.85
N PRO A 394 11.15 9.08 -35.74
CA PRO A 394 9.91 9.11 -34.96
C PRO A 394 8.85 8.15 -35.53
N TYR A 395 8.06 7.53 -34.65
CA TYR A 395 6.93 6.69 -35.06
C TYR A 395 5.81 7.54 -35.68
N ILE A 396 5.24 7.06 -36.78
CA ILE A 396 4.10 7.67 -37.46
C ILE A 396 2.88 6.77 -37.19
N LEU A 397 1.82 7.35 -36.64
CA LEU A 397 0.61 6.62 -36.29
C LEU A 397 -0.49 6.82 -37.35
N PRO A 398 -1.37 5.82 -37.56
CA PRO A 398 -2.56 6.00 -38.38
C PRO A 398 -3.49 7.07 -37.80
N ALA A 399 -4.26 7.72 -38.69
CA ALA A 399 -5.28 8.67 -38.27
C ALA A 399 -6.42 7.97 -37.50
N THR A 400 -7.00 8.67 -36.52
CA THR A 400 -8.16 8.18 -35.79
C THR A 400 -9.36 8.02 -36.71
N ILE A 401 -9.94 6.82 -36.72
CA ILE A 401 -11.16 6.49 -37.45
C ILE A 401 -12.32 6.67 -36.47
N ARG A 402 -13.27 7.55 -36.81
CA ARG A 402 -14.51 7.74 -36.05
C ARG A 402 -15.70 7.48 -36.95
N ALA A 403 -16.65 6.70 -36.45
CA ALA A 403 -17.92 6.39 -37.10
C ALA A 403 -19.06 6.87 -36.19
N GLY A 404 -19.98 7.63 -36.77
CA GLY A 404 -21.12 8.24 -36.08
C GLY A 404 -21.20 9.75 -36.28
N PRO A 405 -22.32 10.38 -35.89
CA PRO A 405 -22.45 11.83 -35.86
C PRO A 405 -21.55 12.43 -34.77
N GLU A 406 -21.18 13.69 -34.93
CA GLU A 406 -20.49 14.46 -33.89
C GLU A 406 -21.48 15.47 -33.30
N ILE A 407 -21.64 15.45 -31.97
CA ILE A 407 -22.53 16.38 -31.27
C ILE A 407 -21.75 17.64 -30.85
N SER A 408 -22.47 18.76 -30.77
CA SER A 408 -21.94 20.04 -30.28
C SER A 408 -22.28 20.20 -28.80
N ASP A 409 -21.34 20.74 -28.01
CA ASP A 409 -21.60 21.21 -26.64
C ASP A 409 -22.07 22.68 -26.58
N ILE A 410 -22.14 23.35 -27.73
CA ILE A 410 -22.61 24.73 -27.87
C ILE A 410 -24.05 24.73 -28.35
N GLN A 411 -24.83 25.67 -27.82
CA GLN A 411 -26.20 25.95 -28.26
C GLN A 411 -26.20 26.35 -29.74
N ILE A 412 -27.06 25.72 -30.56
CA ILE A 412 -27.08 25.92 -32.02
C ILE A 412 -27.29 27.37 -32.45
N ARG A 413 -28.05 28.15 -31.67
CA ARG A 413 -28.25 29.60 -31.78
C ARG A 413 -28.93 30.14 -30.53
N PRO A 414 -28.86 31.46 -30.26
CA PRO A 414 -29.66 32.07 -29.20
C PRO A 414 -31.18 31.90 -29.45
N PRO A 415 -32.00 31.78 -28.39
CA PRO A 415 -33.46 31.84 -28.51
C PRO A 415 -33.93 33.18 -29.06
N ARG A 416 -34.95 33.16 -29.92
CA ARG A 416 -35.59 34.36 -30.43
C ARG A 416 -36.42 35.04 -29.36
N THR A 417 -36.23 36.36 -29.25
CA THR A 417 -36.93 37.23 -28.28
C THR A 417 -37.81 38.29 -28.96
N ASN A 418 -37.86 38.30 -30.30
CA ASN A 418 -38.47 39.35 -31.10
C ASN A 418 -39.94 39.09 -31.47
N PHE A 419 -40.56 38.01 -31.00
CA PHE A 419 -41.97 37.69 -31.24
C PHE A 419 -42.88 38.81 -30.73
N LYS A 420 -43.94 39.10 -31.49
CA LYS A 420 -44.88 40.18 -31.19
C LYS A 420 -46.17 39.61 -30.63
N THR A 421 -46.82 40.38 -29.75
CA THR A 421 -48.16 40.06 -29.25
C THR A 421 -49.15 40.02 -30.42
N LYS A 422 -49.95 38.95 -30.47
CA LYS A 422 -51.11 38.84 -31.35
C LYS A 422 -52.35 38.95 -30.48
N THR A 423 -53.15 39.98 -30.68
CA THR A 423 -54.33 40.28 -29.85
C THR A 423 -55.51 40.61 -30.73
N SER A 424 -56.72 40.30 -30.27
CA SER A 424 -57.95 40.79 -30.88
C SER A 424 -58.03 42.31 -30.86
N PRO A 425 -58.71 42.95 -31.84
CA PRO A 425 -58.85 44.41 -31.88
C PRO A 425 -59.52 45.02 -30.63
N ALA A 426 -60.42 44.26 -29.98
CA ALA A 426 -61.13 44.68 -28.78
C ALA A 426 -60.25 44.62 -27.51
N LEU A 427 -59.29 43.69 -27.44
CA LEU A 427 -58.42 43.48 -26.29
C LEU A 427 -57.09 44.23 -26.44
N ARG A 428 -56.95 45.38 -25.77
CA ARG A 428 -55.73 46.22 -25.81
C ARG A 428 -54.66 45.78 -24.80
N VAL A 429 -54.13 44.58 -24.98
CA VAL A 429 -53.05 44.02 -24.15
C VAL A 429 -51.73 43.93 -24.93
N ILE A 430 -50.62 44.24 -24.25
CA ILE A 430 -49.26 43.96 -24.75
C ILE A 430 -48.64 42.89 -23.87
N LEU A 431 -48.21 41.80 -24.50
CA LEU A 431 -47.47 40.71 -23.85
C LEU A 431 -45.98 40.85 -24.14
N LYS A 432 -45.15 40.85 -23.10
CA LYS A 432 -43.69 40.93 -23.24
C LYS A 432 -42.99 39.89 -22.38
N THR A 433 -42.00 39.19 -22.92
CA THR A 433 -41.14 38.29 -22.13
C THR A 433 -40.36 39.10 -21.09
N MET A 434 -40.33 38.60 -19.86
CA MET A 434 -39.58 39.19 -18.73
C MET A 434 -38.40 38.30 -18.29
N SER A 435 -38.28 37.09 -18.86
CA SER A 435 -37.21 36.15 -18.60
C SER A 435 -36.15 36.16 -19.71
N ASP A 436 -34.89 36.01 -19.30
CA ASP A 436 -33.73 35.75 -20.17
C ASP A 436 -32.95 34.53 -19.61
N PRO A 437 -32.94 33.37 -20.29
CA PRO A 437 -33.64 33.07 -21.55
C PRO A 437 -35.18 33.08 -21.40
N PRO A 438 -35.95 33.21 -22.51
CA PRO A 438 -37.41 33.27 -22.47
C PRO A 438 -38.08 32.07 -21.78
N LEU A 439 -37.53 30.88 -21.99
CA LEU A 439 -37.98 29.63 -21.39
C LEU A 439 -36.81 28.89 -20.73
N LYS A 440 -37.08 28.26 -19.58
CA LYS A 440 -36.19 27.30 -18.91
C LYS A 440 -36.87 25.94 -18.86
N ALA A 441 -36.16 24.88 -19.24
CA ALA A 441 -36.69 23.52 -19.25
C ALA A 441 -36.36 22.78 -17.95
N ASN A 442 -37.33 22.06 -17.38
CA ASN A 442 -37.22 21.22 -16.18
C ASN A 442 -36.38 21.80 -15.03
N PRO A 443 -36.59 23.07 -14.60
CA PRO A 443 -35.78 23.69 -13.55
C PRO A 443 -36.08 23.13 -12.16
N GLU A 444 -37.34 22.75 -11.89
CA GLU A 444 -37.81 22.33 -10.56
C GLU A 444 -38.33 20.88 -10.52
N LEU A 445 -38.73 20.34 -11.69
CA LEU A 445 -39.24 18.98 -11.82
C LEU A 445 -38.80 18.37 -13.15
N ALA A 446 -38.37 17.11 -13.11
CA ALA A 446 -38.08 16.31 -14.31
C ALA A 446 -38.95 15.06 -14.33
N SER A 447 -39.55 14.78 -15.49
CA SER A 447 -40.38 13.59 -15.73
C SER A 447 -39.79 12.76 -16.88
N SER A 448 -40.16 11.48 -16.97
CA SER A 448 -39.86 10.64 -18.14
C SER A 448 -40.90 10.74 -19.24
N LYS A 449 -42.09 11.30 -18.93
CA LYS A 449 -43.24 11.39 -19.85
C LYS A 449 -43.44 12.76 -20.48
N VAL A 450 -43.09 13.81 -19.75
CA VAL A 450 -43.27 15.21 -20.16
C VAL A 450 -42.02 16.02 -19.88
N ASP A 451 -41.83 17.10 -20.62
CA ASP A 451 -40.88 18.16 -20.29
C ASP A 451 -41.62 19.42 -19.87
N TYR A 452 -41.25 19.98 -18.73
CA TYR A 452 -41.78 21.21 -18.18
C TYR A 452 -40.98 22.41 -18.69
N PHE A 453 -41.66 23.47 -19.08
CA PHE A 453 -41.06 24.72 -19.52
C PHE A 453 -41.60 25.88 -18.69
N GLN A 454 -40.71 26.55 -17.98
CA GLN A 454 -41.04 27.71 -17.16
C GLN A 454 -40.67 29.02 -17.86
N GLY A 455 -41.53 30.02 -17.76
CA GLY A 455 -41.33 31.34 -18.33
C GLY A 455 -42.06 32.44 -17.55
N VAL A 456 -41.71 33.70 -17.84
CA VAL A 456 -42.36 34.87 -17.23
C VAL A 456 -42.78 35.85 -18.32
N VAL A 457 -44.07 36.18 -18.36
CA VAL A 457 -44.64 37.14 -19.32
C VAL A 457 -45.27 38.29 -18.56
N SER A 458 -44.94 39.52 -18.94
CA SER A 458 -45.66 40.71 -18.50
C SER A 458 -46.90 40.90 -19.36
N VAL A 459 -48.05 40.99 -18.70
CA VAL A 459 -49.36 41.30 -19.28
C VAL A 459 -49.65 42.77 -18.99
N PHE A 460 -49.50 43.64 -19.99
CA PHE A 460 -49.66 45.09 -19.84
C PHE A 460 -50.99 45.57 -20.44
N ASN A 461 -51.81 46.24 -19.63
CA ASN A 461 -53.01 46.91 -20.11
C ASN A 461 -52.64 48.24 -20.79
N ASN A 462 -52.79 48.30 -22.11
CA ASN A 462 -52.41 49.46 -22.92
C ASN A 462 -53.55 50.48 -23.10
N ASN A 463 -54.65 50.37 -22.34
CA ASN A 463 -55.69 51.39 -22.31
C ASN A 463 -55.16 52.73 -21.79
N ALA A 464 -55.81 53.83 -22.19
CA ALA A 464 -55.42 55.16 -21.72
C ALA A 464 -55.67 55.28 -20.21
N ALA A 465 -54.78 55.97 -19.48
CA ALA A 465 -54.90 56.11 -18.02
C ALA A 465 -56.24 56.71 -17.57
N ALA A 466 -56.85 57.57 -18.40
CA ALA A 466 -58.14 58.21 -18.12
C ALA A 466 -59.37 57.37 -18.51
N SER A 467 -59.18 56.18 -19.11
CA SER A 467 -60.29 55.40 -19.68
C SER A 467 -61.10 54.59 -18.68
N ASN A 468 -60.62 54.39 -17.43
CA ASN A 468 -61.24 53.50 -16.43
C ASN A 468 -61.67 52.12 -16.98
N ASN A 469 -60.94 51.61 -17.99
CA ASN A 469 -61.20 50.32 -18.64
C ASN A 469 -60.20 49.26 -18.15
N PRO A 470 -60.45 48.63 -16.99
CA PRO A 470 -59.65 47.50 -16.55
C PRO A 470 -59.85 46.31 -17.49
N ILE A 471 -58.83 45.47 -17.59
CA ILE A 471 -58.89 44.21 -18.35
C ILE A 471 -58.85 43.06 -17.35
N THR A 472 -59.84 42.18 -17.40
CA THR A 472 -59.92 41.00 -16.54
C THR A 472 -59.54 39.76 -17.36
N ILE A 473 -58.38 39.18 -17.07
CA ILE A 473 -57.95 37.92 -17.67
C ILE A 473 -58.66 36.78 -16.96
N ALA A 474 -59.46 36.00 -17.69
CA ALA A 474 -60.28 34.92 -17.16
C ALA A 474 -59.60 33.55 -17.26
N SER A 475 -58.87 33.30 -18.35
CA SER A 475 -58.23 32.00 -18.58
C SER A 475 -56.84 32.15 -19.21
N ALA A 476 -56.02 31.11 -19.04
CA ALA A 476 -54.71 31.00 -19.67
C ALA A 476 -54.52 29.58 -20.21
N SER A 477 -54.01 29.45 -21.43
CA SER A 477 -53.71 28.18 -22.07
C SER A 477 -52.35 28.23 -22.77
N ALA A 478 -51.74 27.05 -22.96
CA ALA A 478 -50.46 26.90 -23.64
C ALA A 478 -50.55 25.85 -24.74
N SER A 479 -49.91 26.14 -25.86
CA SER A 479 -49.72 25.21 -26.97
C SER A 479 -48.28 25.24 -27.43
N TYR A 480 -47.79 24.16 -28.01
CA TYR A 480 -46.40 24.02 -28.44
C TYR A 480 -46.30 23.54 -29.88
N ARG A 481 -45.17 23.83 -30.52
CA ARG A 481 -44.75 23.19 -31.77
C ARG A 481 -43.23 23.11 -31.84
N LEU A 482 -42.72 22.12 -32.55
CA LEU A 482 -41.30 22.09 -32.90
C LEU A 482 -41.06 22.94 -34.14
N VAL A 483 -39.90 23.58 -34.23
CA VAL A 483 -39.52 24.35 -35.41
C VAL A 483 -39.49 23.45 -36.65
N GLY A 484 -40.08 23.95 -37.74
CA GLY A 484 -40.37 23.18 -38.95
C GLY A 484 -41.77 22.56 -39.01
N ASP A 485 -42.44 22.39 -37.87
CA ASP A 485 -43.83 21.91 -37.84
C ASP A 485 -44.79 23.11 -38.01
N PRO A 486 -45.78 23.04 -38.91
CA PRO A 486 -46.66 24.18 -39.22
C PRO A 486 -47.78 24.41 -38.18
N THR A 487 -48.08 23.42 -37.34
CA THR A 487 -49.25 23.42 -36.46
C THR A 487 -48.88 23.36 -34.98
N TYR A 488 -49.65 24.08 -34.15
CA TYR A 488 -49.55 24.04 -32.69
C TYR A 488 -50.40 22.90 -32.10
N ASN A 489 -49.82 22.15 -31.18
CA ASN A 489 -50.49 21.12 -30.38
C ASN A 489 -50.73 21.65 -28.95
N PRO A 490 -51.81 21.26 -28.28
CA PRO A 490 -52.04 21.64 -26.89
C PRO A 490 -50.97 21.06 -25.97
N CYS A 491 -50.52 21.85 -24.99
CA CYS A 491 -49.72 21.31 -23.87
C CYS A 491 -50.60 20.42 -22.98
N GLU A 492 -49.99 19.45 -22.30
CA GLU A 492 -50.72 18.53 -21.39
C GLU A 492 -51.28 19.27 -20.17
N ALA A 493 -50.53 20.26 -19.67
CA ALA A 493 -50.95 21.12 -18.58
C ALA A 493 -50.27 22.49 -18.65
N LEU A 494 -50.93 23.49 -18.08
CA LEU A 494 -50.37 24.80 -17.76
C LEU A 494 -50.63 25.10 -16.30
N LYS A 495 -49.57 25.42 -15.54
CA LYS A 495 -49.65 25.76 -14.12
C LYS A 495 -49.12 27.16 -13.88
N LEU A 496 -49.82 27.94 -13.06
CA LEU A 496 -49.35 29.25 -12.59
C LEU A 496 -48.48 29.04 -11.34
N THR A 497 -47.21 29.44 -11.40
CA THR A 497 -46.21 29.06 -10.38
C THR A 497 -46.19 30.00 -9.16
N ASP A 498 -46.82 31.17 -9.26
CA ASP A 498 -46.94 32.17 -8.21
C ASP A 498 -48.21 32.04 -7.35
N ARG A 499 -48.96 30.93 -7.49
CA ARG A 499 -50.29 30.73 -6.87
C ARG A 499 -51.29 31.84 -7.23
N ALA A 500 -51.09 32.52 -8.36
CA ALA A 500 -52.10 33.39 -8.92
C ALA A 500 -53.35 32.57 -9.29
N GLU A 501 -54.51 33.00 -8.79
CA GLU A 501 -55.80 32.44 -9.16
C GLU A 501 -56.44 33.38 -10.18
N LEU A 502 -56.81 32.85 -11.35
CA LEU A 502 -57.59 33.58 -12.34
C LEU A 502 -59.08 33.50 -11.94
N PRO A 503 -59.89 34.56 -12.16
CA PRO A 503 -59.59 35.75 -12.96
C PRO A 503 -58.76 36.84 -12.25
N ILE A 504 -57.96 37.61 -13.01
CA ILE A 504 -57.17 38.75 -12.52
C ILE A 504 -57.50 40.02 -13.29
N THR A 505 -57.82 41.10 -12.56
CA THR A 505 -58.11 42.42 -13.12
C THR A 505 -56.85 43.29 -13.14
N ILE A 506 -56.55 43.90 -14.29
CA ILE A 506 -55.39 44.76 -14.53
C ILE A 506 -55.89 46.16 -14.90
N GLU A 507 -55.59 47.15 -14.07
CA GLU A 507 -55.98 48.54 -14.31
C GLU A 507 -55.25 49.15 -15.54
N PRO A 508 -55.82 50.19 -16.19
CA PRO A 508 -55.16 50.88 -17.30
C PRO A 508 -53.72 51.29 -16.98
N ARG A 509 -52.80 51.05 -17.90
CA ARG A 509 -51.35 51.33 -17.76
C ARG A 509 -50.65 50.58 -16.62
N GLN A 510 -51.26 49.54 -16.07
CA GLN A 510 -50.60 48.61 -15.15
C GLN A 510 -50.20 47.31 -15.86
N SER A 511 -49.32 46.54 -15.21
CA SER A 511 -48.87 45.24 -15.69
C SER A 511 -48.99 44.18 -14.61
N TRP A 512 -49.41 42.99 -15.00
CA TRP A 512 -49.28 41.78 -14.19
C TRP A 512 -48.14 40.91 -14.72
N SER A 513 -47.40 40.25 -13.83
CA SER A 513 -46.35 39.30 -14.20
C SER A 513 -46.86 37.88 -14.08
N LEU A 514 -47.21 37.27 -15.22
CA LEU A 514 -47.63 35.88 -15.32
C LEU A 514 -46.39 34.96 -15.26
N LYS A 515 -46.24 34.21 -14.18
CA LYS A 515 -45.27 33.12 -14.08
C LYS A 515 -45.96 31.79 -14.33
N PHE A 516 -45.46 31.03 -15.30
CA PHE A 516 -46.11 29.80 -15.72
C PHE A 516 -45.13 28.65 -15.89
N GLU A 517 -45.67 27.44 -15.86
CA GLU A 517 -45.03 26.18 -16.20
C GLU A 517 -45.93 25.40 -17.18
N ALA A 518 -45.45 25.16 -18.39
CA ALA A 518 -46.14 24.38 -19.40
C ALA A 518 -45.56 22.96 -19.49
N ALA A 519 -46.41 21.93 -19.41
CA ALA A 519 -46.02 20.53 -19.57
C ALA A 519 -46.19 20.10 -21.04
N VAL A 520 -45.09 19.77 -21.72
CA VAL A 520 -45.08 19.31 -23.10
C VAL A 520 -44.90 17.79 -23.13
N PRO A 521 -45.80 17.04 -23.77
CA PRO A 521 -45.68 15.58 -23.87
C PRO A 521 -44.50 15.18 -24.75
N ARG A 522 -43.83 14.09 -24.37
CA ARG A 522 -42.75 13.47 -25.15
C ARG A 522 -43.32 12.49 -26.17
N SER A 523 -42.53 12.20 -27.21
CA SER A 523 -42.87 11.15 -28.17
C SER A 523 -42.82 9.76 -27.51
N GLU A 524 -43.55 8.77 -28.05
CA GLU A 524 -43.55 7.41 -27.49
C GLU A 524 -42.14 6.80 -27.42
N ASP A 525 -41.30 7.09 -28.41
CA ASP A 525 -39.91 6.61 -28.42
C ASP A 525 -39.06 7.28 -27.35
N ASP A 526 -39.29 8.56 -27.08
CA ASP A 526 -38.61 9.28 -25.99
C ASP A 526 -39.08 8.82 -24.61
N VAL A 527 -40.35 8.43 -24.47
CA VAL A 527 -40.89 7.86 -23.22
C VAL A 527 -40.27 6.50 -22.91
N LYS A 528 -40.03 5.66 -23.94
CA LYS A 528 -39.37 4.35 -23.79
C LYS A 528 -37.94 4.44 -23.24
N LEU A 529 -37.27 5.58 -23.42
CA LEU A 529 -35.94 5.80 -22.84
C LEU A 529 -35.99 5.87 -21.30
N ASP A 530 -37.14 6.22 -20.72
CA ASP A 530 -37.36 6.40 -19.27
C ASP A 530 -36.38 7.36 -18.57
N ILE A 531 -35.95 8.40 -19.29
CA ILE A 531 -34.92 9.34 -18.81
C ILE A 531 -35.55 10.57 -18.18
N LYS A 532 -35.02 11.00 -17.03
CA LYS A 532 -35.40 12.25 -16.36
C LYS A 532 -34.30 13.30 -16.53
N TRP A 533 -34.49 14.25 -17.43
CA TRP A 533 -33.53 15.33 -17.68
C TRP A 533 -33.86 16.60 -16.91
N TRP A 534 -32.99 16.95 -15.97
CA TRP A 534 -33.05 18.21 -15.24
C TRP A 534 -32.42 19.35 -16.05
N ASN A 535 -32.99 20.54 -15.93
CA ASN A 535 -32.50 21.77 -16.59
C ASN A 535 -32.44 21.71 -18.13
N ARG A 536 -33.11 20.72 -18.74
CA ARG A 536 -33.10 20.37 -20.17
C ARG A 536 -34.40 19.73 -20.58
N ALA A 537 -34.69 19.75 -21.87
CA ALA A 537 -35.84 19.05 -22.45
C ALA A 537 -35.39 18.03 -23.49
N ILE A 538 -35.90 16.79 -23.39
CA ILE A 538 -35.64 15.74 -24.39
C ILE A 538 -36.41 16.03 -25.69
N VAL A 539 -37.61 16.61 -25.58
CA VAL A 539 -38.47 16.94 -26.74
C VAL A 539 -37.81 17.97 -27.65
N ALA A 540 -36.98 18.87 -27.09
CA ALA A 540 -36.32 19.94 -27.82
C ALA A 540 -34.84 19.64 -28.13
N ARG A 541 -34.37 18.41 -27.90
CA ARG A 541 -32.93 18.05 -27.97
C ARG A 541 -32.32 18.26 -29.36
N HIS A 542 -33.10 18.02 -30.41
CA HIS A 542 -32.68 18.17 -31.81
C HIS A 542 -33.20 19.46 -32.45
N ARG A 543 -34.47 19.81 -32.21
CA ARG A 543 -35.13 20.98 -32.80
C ARG A 543 -35.59 21.94 -31.71
N PRO A 544 -35.46 23.26 -31.89
CA PRO A 544 -36.07 24.22 -30.97
C PRO A 544 -37.57 24.02 -30.85
N ILE A 545 -38.11 24.36 -29.69
CA ILE A 545 -39.54 24.31 -29.40
C ILE A 545 -40.06 25.73 -29.17
N ARG A 546 -41.24 26.01 -29.71
CA ARG A 546 -41.96 27.27 -29.51
C ARG A 546 -43.23 26.99 -28.72
N ILE A 547 -43.42 27.72 -27.63
CA ILE A 547 -44.61 27.66 -26.78
C ILE A 547 -45.38 28.96 -26.96
N LYS A 548 -46.63 28.85 -27.41
CA LYS A 548 -47.58 29.95 -27.52
C LYS A 548 -48.46 29.96 -26.27
N ILE A 549 -48.34 31.03 -25.49
CA ILE A 549 -49.24 31.33 -24.37
C ILE A 549 -50.40 32.16 -24.92
N THR A 550 -51.63 31.74 -24.63
CA THR A 550 -52.87 32.44 -25.00
C THR A 550 -53.62 32.79 -23.72
N LEU A 551 -54.00 34.05 -23.58
CA LEU A 551 -54.82 34.56 -22.49
C LEU A 551 -56.15 35.01 -23.06
N GLU A 552 -57.23 34.66 -22.36
CA GLU A 552 -58.59 35.00 -22.72
C GLU A 552 -59.16 35.92 -21.65
N ASP A 553 -59.83 36.99 -22.07
CA ASP A 553 -60.56 37.87 -21.16
C ASP A 553 -61.96 37.33 -20.82
N ILE A 554 -62.69 38.04 -19.96
CA ILE A 554 -64.05 37.65 -19.56
C ILE A 554 -65.08 37.74 -20.71
N GLU A 555 -64.75 38.44 -21.80
CA GLU A 555 -65.60 38.62 -22.98
C GLU A 555 -65.26 37.60 -24.09
N GLY A 556 -64.28 36.73 -23.87
CA GLY A 556 -63.83 35.70 -24.81
C GLY A 556 -62.82 36.20 -25.84
N GLU A 557 -62.26 37.41 -25.68
CA GLU A 557 -61.24 37.95 -26.56
C GLU A 557 -59.85 37.44 -26.17
N GLU A 558 -59.02 37.12 -27.17
CA GLU A 558 -57.74 36.46 -26.96
C GLU A 558 -56.54 37.38 -27.24
N CYS A 559 -55.50 37.22 -26.43
CA CYS A 559 -54.16 37.70 -26.73
C CYS A 559 -53.13 36.59 -26.55
N SER A 560 -52.08 36.59 -27.36
CA SER A 560 -51.07 35.53 -27.34
C SER A 560 -49.65 36.02 -27.64
N LEU A 561 -48.68 35.29 -27.09
CA LEU A 561 -47.25 35.51 -27.28
C LEU A 561 -46.55 34.17 -27.46
N VAL A 562 -45.63 34.12 -28.43
CA VAL A 562 -44.75 32.96 -28.67
C VAL A 562 -43.43 33.17 -27.92
N LEU A 563 -42.99 32.12 -27.23
CA LEU A 563 -41.71 32.04 -26.53
C LEU A 563 -40.95 30.84 -27.08
N GLU A 564 -39.63 30.96 -27.20
CA GLU A 564 -38.78 29.90 -27.76
C GLU A 564 -37.82 29.34 -26.73
N TYR A 565 -37.64 28.02 -26.77
CA TYR A 565 -36.56 27.32 -26.11
C TYR A 565 -35.67 26.66 -27.16
N VAL A 566 -34.37 26.96 -27.09
CA VAL A 566 -33.33 26.30 -27.88
C VAL A 566 -32.48 25.47 -26.91
N PHE A 567 -32.34 24.17 -27.18
CA PHE A 567 -31.59 23.26 -26.32
C PHE A 567 -30.15 23.73 -26.10
N LYS A 568 -29.73 23.75 -24.83
CA LYS A 568 -28.38 24.11 -24.41
C LYS A 568 -27.64 22.87 -23.89
N PRO A 569 -26.69 22.30 -24.65
CA PRO A 569 -25.91 21.15 -24.22
C PRO A 569 -25.03 21.44 -22.99
N TYR A 570 -24.44 20.39 -22.38
CA TYR A 570 -23.49 20.57 -21.28
C TYR A 570 -22.14 20.74 -21.96
N PRO A 571 -21.28 21.65 -21.47
CA PRO A 571 -19.91 21.74 -21.97
C PRO A 571 -19.25 20.38 -21.83
N PHE A 572 -18.54 19.94 -22.87
CA PHE A 572 -17.73 18.73 -22.73
C PHE A 572 -16.59 18.99 -21.75
N ASN A 573 -16.12 17.92 -21.10
CA ASN A 573 -14.92 18.02 -20.28
C ASN A 573 -13.77 18.48 -21.17
N LYS A 574 -13.06 19.54 -20.79
CA LYS A 574 -11.88 19.99 -21.52
C LYS A 574 -10.74 18.98 -21.35
N SER A 575 -9.90 18.86 -22.38
CA SER A 575 -8.67 18.06 -22.29
C SER A 575 -7.71 18.74 -21.31
N GLY A 576 -7.10 17.94 -20.42
CA GLY A 576 -6.10 18.39 -19.46
C GLY A 576 -4.75 18.64 -20.11
N ALA A 577 -3.84 19.30 -19.38
CA ALA A 577 -2.48 19.57 -19.86
C ALA A 577 -1.64 18.29 -20.08
N ASN A 578 -1.98 17.21 -19.36
CA ASN A 578 -1.31 15.91 -19.44
C ASN A 578 -1.99 14.94 -20.43
N ASP A 579 -3.10 15.34 -21.06
CA ASP A 579 -3.84 14.49 -21.98
C ASP A 579 -3.04 14.37 -23.28
N ILE A 580 -2.67 13.14 -23.64
CA ILE A 580 -1.94 12.82 -24.87
C ILE A 580 -2.84 12.16 -25.93
N GLY A 581 -4.07 11.81 -25.58
CA GLY A 581 -5.08 11.33 -26.52
C GLY A 581 -6.49 11.31 -25.93
N GLU A 582 -7.48 11.65 -26.75
CA GLU A 582 -8.91 11.57 -26.40
C GLU A 582 -9.66 10.84 -27.52
N PHE A 583 -10.26 9.69 -27.18
CA PHE A 583 -10.95 8.82 -28.12
C PHE A 583 -12.41 8.73 -27.72
N PHE A 584 -13.30 9.14 -28.62
CA PHE A 584 -14.72 9.18 -28.33
C PHE A 584 -15.59 8.86 -29.53
N PHE A 585 -16.81 8.42 -29.23
CA PHE A 585 -17.97 8.51 -30.13
C PHE A 585 -19.11 9.18 -29.38
N ASP A 586 -19.99 9.83 -30.12
CA ASP A 586 -21.10 10.58 -29.57
C ASP A 586 -22.40 9.80 -29.71
N ASP A 587 -23.18 9.75 -28.63
CA ASP A 587 -24.54 9.22 -28.62
C ASP A 587 -25.52 10.34 -29.05
N PRO A 588 -26.10 10.26 -30.25
CA PRO A 588 -27.03 11.27 -30.74
C PRO A 588 -28.39 11.23 -30.03
N VAL A 589 -28.79 10.11 -29.45
CA VAL A 589 -30.09 9.98 -28.76
C VAL A 589 -30.01 10.67 -27.41
N LEU A 590 -28.95 10.40 -26.66
CA LEU A 590 -28.74 10.95 -25.32
C LEU A 590 -28.00 12.29 -25.31
N LEU A 591 -27.45 12.71 -26.46
CA LEU A 591 -26.56 13.87 -26.58
C LEU A 591 -25.42 13.81 -25.56
N GLN A 592 -24.78 12.65 -25.46
CA GLN A 592 -23.67 12.36 -24.55
C GLN A 592 -22.44 11.92 -25.32
N ARG A 593 -21.26 12.26 -24.79
CA ARG A 593 -19.97 11.86 -25.36
C ARG A 593 -19.38 10.72 -24.56
N ASN A 594 -19.30 9.53 -25.17
CA ASN A 594 -18.61 8.39 -24.58
C ASN A 594 -17.14 8.49 -24.93
N CYS A 595 -16.30 8.79 -23.94
CA CYS A 595 -14.89 9.11 -24.15
C CYS A 595 -13.94 8.28 -23.26
N ILE A 596 -12.76 8.01 -23.81
CA ILE A 596 -11.61 7.47 -23.13
C ILE A 596 -10.45 8.43 -23.30
N ARG A 597 -9.82 8.78 -22.18
CA ARG A 597 -8.65 9.65 -22.11
C ARG A 597 -7.39 8.84 -21.86
N VAL A 598 -6.32 9.28 -22.49
CA VAL A 598 -4.98 8.79 -22.26
C VAL A 598 -4.13 9.95 -21.79
N GLU A 599 -3.54 9.78 -20.62
CA GLU A 599 -2.81 10.82 -19.89
C GLU A 599 -1.37 10.36 -19.67
N LYS A 600 -0.43 11.31 -19.72
CA LYS A 600 0.93 11.08 -19.24
C LYS A 600 0.95 11.12 -17.71
N CYS A 601 1.64 10.17 -17.07
CA CYS A 601 1.85 10.22 -15.62
C CYS A 601 2.82 11.34 -15.22
N ASP A 602 2.66 11.86 -14.00
CA ASP A 602 3.49 12.94 -13.47
C ASP A 602 4.96 12.53 -13.35
N ALA A 603 5.86 13.50 -13.57
CA ALA A 603 7.29 13.28 -13.45
C ALA A 603 7.68 13.02 -11.98
N GLY A 604 7.96 11.75 -11.64
CA GLY A 604 8.36 11.32 -10.30
C GLY A 604 7.68 10.02 -9.82
N GLY A 605 6.63 9.56 -10.51
CA GLY A 605 6.00 8.26 -10.26
C GLY A 605 6.64 7.11 -11.06
N THR A 606 6.28 5.87 -10.73
CA THR A 606 6.64 4.65 -11.48
C THR A 606 5.79 4.44 -12.74
N GLY A 607 4.65 5.13 -12.83
CA GLY A 607 3.76 5.12 -14.00
C GLY A 607 4.32 5.85 -15.21
N VAL A 608 4.02 5.31 -16.38
CA VAL A 608 4.40 5.86 -17.69
C VAL A 608 3.21 6.56 -18.33
N VAL A 609 2.07 5.88 -18.33
CA VAL A 609 0.83 6.32 -18.98
C VAL A 609 -0.37 5.87 -18.16
N LYS A 610 -1.45 6.65 -18.22
CA LYS A 610 -2.73 6.31 -17.62
C LYS A 610 -3.79 6.24 -18.71
N ILE A 611 -4.47 5.10 -18.82
CA ILE A 611 -5.53 4.88 -19.82
C ILE A 611 -6.84 4.64 -19.07
N ALA A 612 -7.80 5.56 -19.25
CA ALA A 612 -9.11 5.50 -18.60
C ALA A 612 -9.05 5.30 -17.06
N GLY A 613 -8.06 5.90 -16.40
CA GLY A 613 -7.85 5.69 -14.96
C GLY A 613 -6.76 4.69 -14.59
N ASN A 614 -6.45 3.74 -15.49
CA ASN A 614 -5.51 2.64 -15.21
C ASN A 614 -4.06 3.06 -15.48
N GLU A 615 -3.24 3.06 -14.44
CA GLU A 615 -1.82 3.36 -14.53
C GLU A 615 -1.03 2.16 -15.06
N ILE A 616 -0.12 2.42 -16.02
CA ILE A 616 0.75 1.41 -16.62
C ILE A 616 2.20 1.79 -16.31
N GLU A 617 2.86 0.93 -15.54
CA GLU A 617 4.25 1.10 -15.11
C GLU A 617 5.26 0.56 -16.13
N THR A 618 6.50 1.04 -16.06
CA THR A 618 7.63 0.57 -16.88
C THR A 618 7.78 -0.95 -16.87
N LYS A 619 7.74 -1.56 -15.67
CA LYS A 619 7.89 -3.02 -15.51
C LYS A 619 6.80 -3.80 -16.24
N ARG A 620 5.57 -3.29 -16.26
CA ARG A 620 4.46 -3.91 -17.00
C ARG A 620 4.71 -3.84 -18.51
N LEU A 621 5.21 -2.72 -19.02
CA LEU A 621 5.57 -2.57 -20.43
C LEU A 621 6.70 -3.53 -20.84
N GLU A 622 7.74 -3.67 -20.02
CA GLU A 622 8.84 -4.61 -20.26
C GLU A 622 8.36 -6.07 -20.30
N LYS A 623 7.47 -6.46 -19.38
CA LYS A 623 6.84 -7.79 -19.40
C LYS A 623 6.02 -8.03 -20.67
N ILE A 624 5.28 -7.01 -21.13
CA ILE A 624 4.49 -7.08 -22.37
C ILE A 624 5.43 -7.31 -23.57
N VAL A 625 6.52 -6.54 -23.67
CA VAL A 625 7.51 -6.72 -24.74
C VAL A 625 8.15 -8.11 -24.68
N TYR A 626 8.50 -8.61 -23.49
CA TYR A 626 9.06 -9.95 -23.34
C TYR A 626 8.09 -11.05 -23.79
N ARG A 627 6.84 -11.00 -23.33
CA ARG A 627 5.80 -11.96 -23.77
C ARG A 627 5.58 -11.89 -25.27
N ALA A 628 5.61 -10.70 -25.85
CA ALA A 628 5.46 -10.50 -27.28
C ALA A 628 6.62 -11.10 -28.09
N LEU A 629 7.86 -10.90 -27.65
CA LEU A 629 9.04 -11.53 -28.25
C LEU A 629 9.00 -13.06 -28.14
N LYS A 630 8.50 -13.61 -27.02
CA LYS A 630 8.35 -15.06 -26.82
C LYS A 630 7.24 -15.67 -27.69
N THR A 631 6.12 -14.96 -27.88
CA THR A 631 4.94 -15.46 -28.60
C THR A 631 4.92 -15.09 -30.08
N GLY A 632 5.73 -14.13 -30.52
CA GLY A 632 5.72 -13.57 -31.87
C GLY A 632 4.56 -12.63 -32.16
N LYS A 633 3.73 -12.27 -31.17
CA LYS A 633 2.59 -11.34 -31.35
C LYS A 633 3.00 -9.90 -31.05
N THR A 634 2.79 -9.00 -32.01
CA THR A 634 3.17 -7.58 -31.90
C THR A 634 2.03 -6.65 -31.45
N GLU A 635 0.79 -7.12 -31.52
CA GLU A 635 -0.39 -6.49 -30.93
C GLU A 635 -0.79 -7.31 -29.70
N VAL A 636 -0.67 -6.70 -28.51
CA VAL A 636 -0.93 -7.37 -27.23
C VAL A 636 -2.02 -6.66 -26.46
N ASP A 637 -3.04 -7.40 -26.05
CA ASP A 637 -4.12 -6.87 -25.22
C ASP A 637 -3.57 -6.45 -23.85
N LEU A 638 -3.92 -5.23 -23.42
CA LEU A 638 -3.55 -4.74 -22.10
C LEU A 638 -4.43 -5.31 -20.99
N GLU A 639 -5.57 -5.91 -21.32
CA GLU A 639 -6.53 -6.50 -20.37
C GLU A 639 -7.09 -5.45 -19.38
N ILE A 640 -7.16 -4.19 -19.81
CA ILE A 640 -7.73 -3.07 -19.03
C ILE A 640 -9.09 -2.60 -19.54
N GLY A 641 -9.56 -3.17 -20.65
CA GLY A 641 -10.83 -2.80 -21.28
C GLY A 641 -12.03 -3.11 -20.38
N GLN A 642 -13.06 -2.29 -20.47
CA GLN A 642 -14.26 -2.41 -19.65
C GLN A 642 -15.53 -2.15 -20.45
N GLU A 643 -16.59 -2.88 -20.09
CA GLU A 643 -17.97 -2.50 -20.42
C GLU A 643 -18.41 -1.36 -19.50
N LYS A 644 -19.15 -0.41 -20.04
CA LYS A 644 -19.65 0.78 -19.33
C LYS A 644 -21.17 0.85 -19.47
N ASP A 645 -21.79 1.54 -18.51
CA ASP A 645 -23.24 1.75 -18.45
C ASP A 645 -24.05 0.46 -18.67
N TYR A 646 -23.67 -0.58 -17.93
CA TYR A 646 -24.28 -1.92 -17.98
C TYR A 646 -24.17 -2.64 -19.34
N GLY A 647 -23.25 -2.23 -20.21
CA GLY A 647 -22.96 -2.91 -21.48
C GLY A 647 -23.51 -2.19 -22.72
N THR A 648 -23.95 -0.93 -22.59
CA THR A 648 -24.34 -0.09 -23.74
C THR A 648 -23.14 0.30 -24.60
N TRP A 649 -21.97 0.49 -23.99
CA TRP A 649 -20.72 0.71 -24.70
C TRP A 649 -19.54 0.01 -24.03
N GLU A 650 -18.49 -0.24 -24.80
CA GLU A 650 -17.28 -0.89 -24.33
C GLU A 650 -16.04 -0.22 -24.93
N TRP A 651 -14.92 -0.34 -24.21
CA TRP A 651 -13.63 0.09 -24.70
C TRP A 651 -12.55 -0.94 -24.39
N ALA A 652 -11.52 -0.96 -25.21
CA ALA A 652 -10.35 -1.81 -25.04
C ALA A 652 -9.09 -1.12 -25.57
N ALA A 653 -7.94 -1.59 -25.07
CA ALA A 653 -6.65 -1.02 -25.41
C ALA A 653 -5.61 -2.11 -25.65
N TRP A 654 -4.78 -1.93 -26.69
CA TRP A 654 -3.69 -2.83 -27.03
C TRP A 654 -2.37 -2.08 -27.04
N ALA A 655 -1.31 -2.74 -26.56
CA ALA A 655 0.06 -2.28 -26.73
C ALA A 655 0.58 -2.73 -28.10
N LEU A 656 1.15 -1.78 -28.85
CA LEU A 656 1.82 -2.02 -30.12
C LEU A 656 3.32 -2.05 -29.92
N ILE A 657 3.95 -3.15 -30.35
CA ILE A 657 5.32 -3.49 -29.98
C ILE A 657 6.20 -3.49 -31.22
N ASP A 658 7.33 -2.80 -31.11
CA ASP A 658 8.40 -2.85 -32.09
C ASP A 658 9.42 -3.90 -31.64
N PHE A 659 9.56 -4.99 -32.39
CA PHE A 659 10.53 -6.06 -32.10
C PHE A 659 11.98 -5.66 -32.38
N SER A 660 12.22 -4.76 -33.33
CA SER A 660 13.55 -4.25 -33.63
C SER A 660 14.05 -3.40 -32.47
N CYS A 661 13.21 -2.46 -32.01
CA CYS A 661 13.51 -1.57 -30.89
C CYS A 661 13.23 -2.18 -29.51
N ARG A 662 12.58 -3.34 -29.43
CA ARG A 662 12.16 -4.03 -28.20
C ARG A 662 11.44 -3.12 -27.21
N ARG A 663 10.40 -2.44 -27.70
CA ARG A 663 9.61 -1.51 -26.89
C ARG A 663 8.17 -1.42 -27.35
N VAL A 664 7.29 -1.02 -26.44
CA VAL A 664 5.97 -0.51 -26.78
C VAL A 664 6.17 0.88 -27.36
N TYR A 665 5.66 1.11 -28.57
CA TYR A 665 5.80 2.41 -29.24
C TYR A 665 4.49 3.20 -29.23
N ALA A 666 3.36 2.52 -29.17
CA ALA A 666 2.04 3.15 -29.16
C ALA A 666 1.00 2.27 -28.46
N PHE A 667 -0.11 2.90 -28.09
CA PHE A 667 -1.32 2.26 -27.64
C PHE A 667 -2.41 2.47 -28.68
N LYS A 668 -3.09 1.37 -29.02
CA LYS A 668 -4.27 1.38 -29.86
C LYS A 668 -5.50 1.34 -28.96
N ILE A 669 -6.40 2.30 -29.11
CA ILE A 669 -7.60 2.46 -28.28
C ILE A 669 -8.83 2.29 -29.16
N MET A 670 -9.72 1.37 -28.78
CA MET A 670 -11.02 1.19 -29.43
C MET A 670 -12.13 1.51 -28.43
N VAL A 671 -13.06 2.35 -28.85
CA VAL A 671 -14.27 2.73 -28.11
C VAL A 671 -15.46 2.50 -29.02
N LYS A 672 -16.45 1.71 -28.64
CA LYS A 672 -17.56 1.34 -29.53
C LYS A 672 -18.81 0.95 -28.75
N GLU A 673 -19.93 0.82 -29.45
CA GLU A 673 -21.15 0.27 -28.88
C GLU A 673 -20.96 -1.17 -28.38
N GLY A 674 -21.54 -1.41 -27.21
CA GLY A 674 -21.37 -2.60 -26.40
C GLY A 674 -22.24 -3.75 -26.90
N LYS A 675 -22.46 -4.75 -26.05
CA LYS A 675 -23.19 -5.96 -26.44
C LYS A 675 -24.70 -5.80 -26.39
N LEU A 676 -25.21 -4.84 -25.60
CA LEU A 676 -26.65 -4.56 -25.50
C LEU A 676 -27.21 -3.86 -26.75
N VAL A 677 -26.35 -3.25 -27.56
CA VAL A 677 -26.76 -2.59 -28.80
C VAL A 677 -26.80 -3.60 -29.94
N GLU A 678 -28.00 -3.94 -30.40
CA GLU A 678 -28.21 -4.93 -31.48
C GLU A 678 -27.54 -4.51 -32.80
N LYS A 679 -27.61 -3.22 -33.14
CA LYS A 679 -27.08 -2.66 -34.40
C LYS A 679 -25.98 -1.66 -34.14
N LYS A 680 -24.74 -2.10 -34.25
CA LYS A 680 -23.56 -1.27 -34.03
C LYS A 680 -23.33 -0.32 -35.20
N ARG A 681 -23.36 0.97 -34.91
CA ARG A 681 -23.22 2.12 -35.82
C ARG A 681 -22.15 3.10 -35.37
N LEU A 682 -21.86 3.12 -34.07
CA LEU A 682 -21.00 4.12 -33.45
C LEU A 682 -19.69 3.48 -32.95
N GLY A 683 -18.58 4.18 -33.19
CA GLY A 683 -17.30 3.75 -32.67
C GLY A 683 -16.14 4.63 -33.09
N CYS A 684 -15.02 4.41 -32.42
CA CYS A 684 -13.79 5.14 -32.59
C CYS A 684 -12.63 4.17 -32.42
N LEU A 685 -11.67 4.22 -33.34
CA LEU A 685 -10.40 3.52 -33.25
C LEU A 685 -9.29 4.53 -33.49
N GLY A 686 -8.41 4.70 -32.53
CA GLY A 686 -7.29 5.60 -32.66
C GLY A 686 -6.05 5.11 -31.93
N TYR A 687 -4.98 5.89 -32.08
CA TYR A 687 -3.65 5.51 -31.63
C TYR A 687 -3.00 6.68 -30.88
N VAL A 688 -2.21 6.36 -29.87
CA VAL A 688 -1.44 7.35 -29.10
C VAL A 688 -0.03 6.83 -28.86
N LEU A 689 0.96 7.71 -28.96
CA LEU A 689 2.36 7.34 -28.74
C LEU A 689 2.58 6.97 -27.27
N CYS A 690 3.37 5.92 -27.05
CA CYS A 690 3.83 5.58 -25.73
C CYS A 690 4.87 6.61 -25.29
N PRO A 691 4.70 7.27 -24.12
CA PRO A 691 5.72 8.15 -23.57
C PRO A 691 7.07 7.42 -23.42
N PRO A 692 8.20 8.14 -23.41
CA PRO A 692 9.50 7.53 -23.10
C PRO A 692 9.46 6.83 -21.73
N TYR A 693 9.99 5.61 -21.66
CA TYR A 693 10.06 4.82 -20.44
C TYR A 693 11.29 3.92 -20.43
N GLY A 694 11.73 3.57 -19.22
CA GLY A 694 12.90 2.72 -18.98
C GLY A 694 14.21 3.35 -19.44
N GLU A 695 15.30 2.61 -19.24
CA GLU A 695 16.62 2.99 -19.74
C GLU A 695 16.80 2.42 -21.16
N SER A 696 16.73 3.28 -22.17
CA SER A 696 17.01 2.89 -23.55
C SER A 696 18.49 2.95 -23.85
N VAL A 697 19.02 1.92 -24.50
CA VAL A 697 20.40 1.92 -25.00
C VAL A 697 20.54 3.01 -26.05
N ASP A 698 21.59 3.82 -25.96
CA ASP A 698 21.94 4.84 -26.94
C ASP A 698 22.50 4.20 -28.24
N LYS A 699 21.63 3.42 -28.89
CA LYS A 699 21.87 2.75 -30.16
C LYS A 699 20.58 2.76 -30.94
N GLN A 700 20.62 3.43 -32.09
CA GLN A 700 19.47 3.52 -32.98
C GLN A 700 19.23 2.21 -33.73
N ARG A 701 17.96 1.87 -33.95
CA ARG A 701 17.51 0.71 -34.72
C ARG A 701 16.37 1.08 -35.67
N PRO A 702 16.25 0.39 -36.83
CA PRO A 702 15.13 0.63 -37.74
C PRO A 702 13.80 0.28 -37.07
N ILE A 703 12.74 1.03 -37.38
CA ILE A 703 11.39 0.77 -36.85
C ILE A 703 10.82 -0.48 -37.50
N SER A 704 10.20 -1.33 -36.67
CA SER A 704 9.34 -2.43 -37.12
C SER A 704 7.93 -2.21 -36.56
N TYR A 705 7.00 -1.71 -37.38
CA TYR A 705 5.61 -1.53 -36.96
C TYR A 705 4.94 -2.86 -36.62
N ALA A 706 4.05 -2.82 -35.64
CA ALA A 706 3.29 -3.98 -35.21
C ALA A 706 2.35 -4.46 -36.33
N THR A 707 2.25 -5.78 -36.50
CA THR A 707 1.14 -6.38 -37.25
C THR A 707 -0.12 -6.36 -36.38
N GLU A 708 -1.17 -5.72 -36.88
CA GLU A 708 -2.45 -5.54 -36.19
C GLU A 708 -3.50 -6.52 -36.70
N PHE A 709 -4.20 -7.19 -35.79
CA PHE A 709 -5.24 -8.18 -36.09
C PHE A 709 -6.63 -7.66 -35.72
N VAL A 710 -6.75 -6.92 -34.62
CA VAL A 710 -8.02 -6.37 -34.17
C VAL A 710 -8.40 -5.18 -35.04
N LYS A 711 -9.62 -5.13 -35.57
CA LYS A 711 -10.12 -3.99 -36.35
C LYS A 711 -11.45 -3.54 -35.81
N LEU A 712 -11.79 -2.28 -36.04
CA LEU A 712 -13.15 -1.82 -35.81
C LEU A 712 -14.06 -2.63 -36.74
N ALA A 713 -15.07 -3.30 -36.17
CA ALA A 713 -16.02 -4.08 -36.95
C ALA A 713 -16.72 -3.18 -37.98
N GLN A 714 -17.19 -3.76 -39.08
CA GLN A 714 -17.96 -3.00 -40.06
C GLN A 714 -19.26 -2.51 -39.41
N LEU A 715 -19.36 -1.19 -39.23
CA LEU A 715 -20.52 -0.52 -38.64
C LEU A 715 -21.55 -0.20 -39.72
N GLU A 716 -22.84 -0.27 -39.37
CA GLU A 716 -23.90 0.19 -40.26
C GLU A 716 -23.83 1.72 -40.45
N PRO A 717 -24.17 2.26 -41.63
CA PRO A 717 -24.26 3.70 -41.84
C PRO A 717 -25.29 4.33 -40.89
N TYR A 718 -24.89 5.43 -40.23
CA TYR A 718 -25.81 6.23 -39.43
C TYR A 718 -26.53 7.26 -40.33
N PRO A 719 -27.88 7.28 -40.40
CA PRO A 719 -28.60 8.25 -41.20
C PRO A 719 -28.54 9.64 -40.55
N VAL A 720 -27.92 10.60 -41.23
CA VAL A 720 -27.88 11.99 -40.77
C VAL A 720 -29.24 12.64 -41.06
N GLN A 721 -29.97 13.02 -40.00
CA GLN A 721 -31.22 13.76 -40.13
C GLN A 721 -30.95 15.24 -40.38
N GLN A 722 -31.67 15.84 -41.35
CA GLN A 722 -31.62 17.27 -41.59
C GLN A 722 -32.46 17.99 -40.52
N ILE A 723 -31.79 18.75 -39.64
CA ILE A 723 -32.43 19.47 -38.55
C ILE A 723 -32.78 20.89 -38.99
N VAL A 724 -34.06 21.25 -38.95
CA VAL A 724 -34.51 22.64 -39.18
C VAL A 724 -34.32 23.45 -37.90
N THR A 725 -33.52 24.51 -37.99
CA THR A 725 -33.12 25.31 -36.82
C THR A 725 -33.93 26.60 -36.62
N ASP A 726 -34.61 27.10 -37.65
CA ASP A 726 -35.52 28.27 -37.54
C ASP A 726 -36.59 28.26 -38.65
N ASP A 727 -37.69 28.99 -38.43
CA ASP A 727 -38.77 29.20 -39.40
C ASP A 727 -39.49 30.55 -39.21
N ALA A 728 -40.29 30.96 -40.20
CA ALA A 728 -40.98 32.25 -40.22
C ALA A 728 -42.48 32.19 -39.85
N PHE A 729 -43.00 31.04 -39.39
CA PHE A 729 -44.45 30.85 -39.18
C PHE A 729 -45.08 31.80 -38.14
N ASP A 730 -44.30 32.28 -37.17
CA ASP A 730 -44.77 33.15 -36.08
C ASP A 730 -44.36 34.63 -36.23
N ASP A 731 -43.87 35.01 -37.41
CA ASP A 731 -43.39 36.37 -37.68
C ASP A 731 -44.56 37.33 -37.95
N PHE A 732 -45.36 37.57 -36.90
CA PHE A 732 -46.48 38.52 -36.97
C PHE A 732 -45.98 39.98 -36.92
N LYS A 733 -46.40 40.78 -37.90
CA LYS A 733 -46.20 42.24 -37.91
C LYS A 733 -47.48 42.92 -37.43
N PRO A 734 -47.46 43.69 -36.32
CA PRO A 734 -48.64 44.45 -35.89
C PRO A 734 -49.06 45.42 -37.00
N VAL A 735 -50.37 45.53 -37.25
CA VAL A 735 -50.91 46.56 -38.13
C VAL A 735 -50.65 47.91 -37.45
N VAL A 736 -49.68 48.66 -37.98
CA VAL A 736 -49.44 50.04 -37.54
C VAL A 736 -50.68 50.85 -37.93
N PRO A 737 -51.38 51.51 -36.99
CA PRO A 737 -52.45 52.43 -37.37
C PRO A 737 -51.87 53.46 -38.35
N PRO A 738 -52.52 53.77 -39.48
CA PRO A 738 -52.00 54.77 -40.40
C PRO A 738 -51.74 56.06 -39.60
N LYS A 739 -50.52 56.61 -39.71
CA LYS A 739 -50.20 57.93 -39.17
C LYS A 739 -51.34 58.88 -39.58
N PRO A 740 -51.88 59.72 -38.67
CA PRO A 740 -52.93 60.65 -39.04
C PRO A 740 -52.45 61.47 -40.25
N ILE A 741 -53.23 61.42 -41.32
CA ILE A 741 -53.00 62.20 -42.53
C ILE A 741 -53.20 63.65 -42.14
N ILE A 742 -52.11 64.39 -41.92
CA ILE A 742 -52.17 65.84 -41.88
C ILE A 742 -52.48 66.26 -43.32
N SER A 743 -53.73 66.63 -43.56
CA SER A 743 -54.16 67.17 -44.86
C SER A 743 -53.42 68.49 -45.12
N PRO A 744 -52.90 68.73 -46.34
CA PRO A 744 -52.23 69.99 -46.65
C PRO A 744 -53.29 71.08 -46.79
N VAL A 745 -53.29 72.04 -45.86
CA VAL A 745 -54.00 73.31 -46.05
C VAL A 745 -53.00 74.32 -46.60
N SER A 746 -53.34 74.95 -47.71
CA SER A 746 -52.64 76.11 -48.31
C SER A 746 -53.70 77.16 -48.69
N PRO A 747 -53.37 78.44 -48.90
CA PRO A 747 -53.09 79.41 -47.86
C PRO A 747 -53.99 80.67 -48.00
N THR A 748 -54.58 81.14 -46.91
CA THR A 748 -55.10 82.52 -46.81
C THR A 748 -54.83 83.05 -45.41
N SER A 749 -54.00 84.10 -45.34
CA SER A 749 -53.53 84.85 -44.17
C SER A 749 -54.67 85.63 -43.47
N PRO A 750 -54.42 86.31 -42.31
CA PRO A 750 -53.43 86.10 -41.25
C PRO A 750 -54.09 85.95 -39.85
N SER A 751 -53.27 85.69 -38.83
CA SER A 751 -53.58 85.76 -37.38
C SER A 751 -54.24 84.55 -36.72
N ALA A 752 -53.39 83.67 -36.18
CA ALA A 752 -53.45 83.19 -34.79
C ALA A 752 -52.21 82.30 -34.56
N GLN A 753 -51.24 82.81 -33.79
CA GLN A 753 -50.14 81.98 -33.31
C GLN A 753 -50.69 80.89 -32.37
N PRO A 754 -50.17 79.65 -32.41
CA PRO A 754 -50.47 78.68 -31.37
C PRO A 754 -49.85 79.15 -30.06
N GLN A 755 -50.70 79.50 -29.08
CA GLN A 755 -50.27 79.78 -27.71
C GLN A 755 -49.66 78.52 -27.11
N VAL A 756 -48.33 78.50 -27.03
CA VAL A 756 -47.61 77.72 -26.03
C VAL A 756 -48.03 78.27 -24.66
N PRO A 757 -48.45 77.45 -23.68
CA PRO A 757 -48.71 77.95 -22.33
C PRO A 757 -47.44 78.65 -21.82
N GLY A 758 -47.54 79.95 -21.49
CA GLY A 758 -46.39 80.78 -21.07
C GLY A 758 -45.62 80.20 -19.87
N ASP A 759 -46.31 79.39 -19.06
CA ASP A 759 -45.75 78.64 -17.94
C ASP A 759 -44.71 77.58 -18.37
N LEU A 760 -44.88 76.96 -19.54
CA LEU A 760 -43.97 75.93 -20.03
C LEU A 760 -42.68 76.55 -20.59
N ALA A 761 -42.80 77.68 -21.29
CA ALA A 761 -41.64 78.42 -21.81
C ALA A 761 -40.80 79.05 -20.69
N GLN A 762 -41.44 79.57 -19.63
CA GLN A 762 -40.75 80.05 -18.43
C GLN A 762 -40.10 78.91 -17.61
N ARG A 763 -40.75 77.74 -17.52
CA ARG A 763 -40.15 76.57 -16.85
C ARG A 763 -38.96 76.01 -17.63
N LEU A 764 -39.03 75.95 -18.95
CA LEU A 764 -37.93 75.47 -19.79
C LEU A 764 -36.74 76.44 -19.77
N THR A 765 -36.98 77.75 -19.85
CA THR A 765 -35.90 78.75 -19.71
C THR A 765 -35.31 78.80 -18.29
N SER A 766 -36.12 78.57 -17.25
CA SER A 766 -35.65 78.41 -15.86
C SER A 766 -34.79 77.16 -15.69
N ILE A 767 -35.17 76.03 -16.29
CA ILE A 767 -34.40 74.78 -16.25
C ILE A 767 -33.08 74.93 -17.00
N ASP A 768 -33.09 75.53 -18.19
CA ASP A 768 -31.86 75.76 -18.96
C ASP A 768 -30.90 76.73 -18.24
N PHE A 769 -31.43 77.78 -17.61
CA PHE A 769 -30.62 78.71 -16.81
C PHE A 769 -30.05 78.07 -15.54
N ASN A 770 -30.80 77.17 -14.89
CA ASN A 770 -30.30 76.44 -13.72
C ASN A 770 -29.28 75.37 -14.11
N LEU A 771 -29.47 74.68 -15.22
CA LEU A 771 -28.51 73.71 -15.75
C LEU A 771 -27.21 74.39 -16.19
N SER A 772 -27.28 75.56 -16.82
CA SER A 772 -26.08 76.33 -17.17
C SER A 772 -25.35 76.80 -15.91
N ARG A 773 -26.05 77.25 -14.87
CA ARG A 773 -25.43 77.61 -13.57
C ARG A 773 -24.79 76.42 -12.87
N ILE A 774 -25.41 75.24 -12.92
CA ILE A 774 -24.85 74.01 -12.33
C ILE A 774 -23.59 73.59 -13.09
N ALA A 775 -23.58 73.67 -14.42
CA ALA A 775 -22.40 73.37 -15.23
C ALA A 775 -21.25 74.33 -14.91
N THR A 776 -21.49 75.65 -14.86
CA THR A 776 -20.45 76.63 -14.49
C THR A 776 -19.98 76.47 -13.04
N ALA A 777 -20.86 76.06 -12.11
CA ALA A 777 -20.47 75.77 -10.74
C ALA A 777 -19.59 74.52 -10.63
N LEU A 778 -19.90 73.47 -11.40
CA LEU A 778 -19.10 72.25 -11.50
C LEU A 778 -17.71 72.52 -12.11
N GLU A 779 -17.63 73.30 -13.17
CA GLU A 779 -16.35 73.72 -13.77
C GLU A 779 -15.49 74.55 -12.81
N ARG A 780 -16.11 75.40 -11.98
CA ARG A 780 -15.41 76.14 -10.91
C ARG A 780 -14.98 75.26 -9.75
N LEU A 781 -15.71 74.19 -9.46
CA LEU A 781 -15.39 73.24 -8.40
C LEU A 781 -14.25 72.30 -8.82
N VAL A 782 -14.24 71.85 -10.08
CA VAL A 782 -13.14 71.08 -10.67
C VAL A 782 -11.85 71.91 -10.71
N SER A 783 -11.93 73.19 -11.10
CA SER A 783 -10.75 74.08 -11.07
C SER A 783 -10.27 74.46 -9.66
N HIS A 784 -11.08 74.32 -8.61
CA HIS A 784 -10.63 74.43 -7.21
C HIS A 784 -10.00 73.14 -6.66
N VAL A 785 -10.40 71.97 -7.16
CA VAL A 785 -9.85 70.67 -6.74
C VAL A 785 -8.51 70.38 -7.40
N GLU A 786 -8.27 70.85 -8.64
CA GLU A 786 -6.97 70.73 -9.32
C GLU A 786 -5.90 71.72 -8.80
N GLY A 787 -6.29 72.72 -8.02
CA GLY A 787 -5.37 73.73 -7.43
C GLY A 787 -4.80 73.40 -6.04
N GLN A 788 -5.12 72.23 -5.45
CA GLN A 788 -4.70 71.85 -4.09
C GLN A 788 -3.97 70.50 -3.99
N VAL A 789 -3.18 70.12 -5.00
CA VAL A 789 -2.21 69.03 -4.88
C VAL A 789 -0.79 69.62 -4.83
N PRO A 790 -0.10 69.62 -3.68
CA PRO A 790 1.31 70.03 -3.61
C PRO A 790 2.21 68.97 -4.25
N PRO A 791 3.37 69.35 -4.81
CA PRO A 791 4.32 68.40 -5.35
C PRO A 791 5.04 67.70 -4.20
N SER A 792 4.78 66.40 -4.00
CA SER A 792 5.59 65.55 -3.13
C SER A 792 6.79 65.02 -3.92
N GLY A 793 7.98 65.44 -3.50
CA GLY A 793 9.18 64.61 -3.58
C GLY A 793 9.15 63.50 -2.54
#